data_AF-A0A2N2CS14-F1
#
_entry.id   AF-A0A2N2CS14-F1
#
_cell.length_a   1.000
_cell.length_b   1.000
_cell.length_c   1.000
_cell.angle_alpha   90.00
_cell.angle_beta   90.00
_cell.angle_gamma   90.00
#
_symmetry.space_group_name_H-M   'P 1'
#
loop_
_entity.id
_entity.type
_entity.pdbx_description
1 polymer ?
#
loop_
_entity_poly.entity_id
_entity_poly.type
_entity_poly.pdbx_seq_one_letter_code
_entity_poly.pdbx_strand_id
1 'polypeptide(L)'
;MKRKLLAVLFPVFIFILFAACGGGTNIDFSNIDFSSSVYKHINNGGISDKAGLPYDVDAITSATLTVEGPGMVSSIPLSVRELENRTEGLLREVYTDKTGKNIYEGIDLAYMLKNMVDGDNGIILTDKAHYVDLKNCNRETIASFALDEVFNASDAGRPILLAYGKGTKDGTLAAPFVFDSPNKSEHALGYIAKLKNDDGCLRLVYDLDSYGDNKDYQRFSNVAYVYVREAEEPGFKHTDASGEAYSASKLTDYIISFRGDALGHELDLTVKQLEELSKHDEDGKPVEGGIGYSDFYSLANTTYWYVNEYEGLDLYKLLVYLGMDKAEDMGTAKARTTLVSFLAADGVASQQSFSVDTLSYPDAFGYYKKNAADMGDGGYKPTNADLVKTGYPVLLAYGVNNYPYTIGKSDAGYLSGLANNGGPMRVVFGKTEYSHANGSYQVQYLSDVIIGNDVRYNTHKYTDNAAQNALKNNTLSIEVYDEKGGVLKDSTMTVGEIEDIIYGEGVLGNTVKAARVKDSYVTNENRGSTRSVYEGVGLEYFLMDVLGLPGKNGTVTFSNGTDELTVTMAELLNGGSSAALLAFAKNGSPLVPSETSEGYVKEFALEPFIDADPAVYRVDNYGGPLATILPVLGTDAKSVLNVTSIKIKLEPDVYAHTSEPYSSLANSSVRIYGEGLNAEKTYSVSDLESMQTRAVTSDYSVLISNSKLTEARYRGIPVYELFTEIGLKNNAGDVKVYAEDGTHVTFSLSLLKKQNYTNYVTPSQAPLGAILAFGTGKAEGDIMDGKPLVLNESSQGYDLAYDNSGGPLKLILPQESENKANSDLCVKNVVAIEVSANDIDTWGHAMSDVYSEFFNYEFTLTIKNDDSEWSQVFTLEQLEALPGIRVRDKYSVLELGECEGIDLWKFVKLIAGDVNGIDNPVSVTAYASDGYKNDLLSVFYKDGLENGVEDENGDRKPLILAYAVNGYPLVDSESHEGYTGLAKNSDGPLRVVAETNQGASVKYASKLVVTVPDSGKINITVDSSIFDSKK
;
A
#
# COMPACT_ATOMS: atom_id res chain seq x y z
N MET A 1 39.49 -10.91 61.62
CA MET A 1 39.94 -11.78 62.73
C MET A 1 40.55 -13.05 62.12
N LYS A 2 41.68 -13.52 62.65
CA LYS A 2 42.63 -14.47 62.03
C LYS A 2 42.18 -15.96 62.06
N ARG A 3 42.84 -16.73 61.17
CA ARG A 3 43.19 -18.18 61.18
C ARG A 3 42.19 -19.09 60.42
N LYS A 4 42.53 -20.17 59.71
CA LYS A 4 43.74 -20.92 59.21
C LYS A 4 43.13 -22.18 58.52
N LEU A 5 43.42 -22.56 57.28
CA LEU A 5 44.54 -23.37 56.74
C LEU A 5 44.52 -24.90 57.05
N LEU A 6 44.75 -25.69 55.97
CA LEU A 6 45.12 -27.13 55.81
C LEU A 6 44.01 -28.19 56.00
N ALA A 7 43.69 -29.10 55.06
CA ALA A 7 44.44 -29.94 54.11
C ALA A 7 45.25 -31.10 54.74
N VAL A 8 44.71 -32.33 54.65
CA VAL A 8 45.40 -33.66 54.67
C VAL A 8 44.43 -34.66 53.97
N LEU A 9 44.65 -35.19 52.75
CA LEU A 9 45.51 -36.30 52.28
C LEU A 9 45.20 -37.69 52.92
N PHE A 10 44.45 -38.57 52.22
CA PHE A 10 44.93 -39.86 51.67
C PHE A 10 43.79 -40.66 50.95
N PRO A 11 44.13 -41.54 49.98
CA PRO A 11 43.22 -42.11 48.97
C PRO A 11 42.93 -43.63 49.17
N VAL A 12 42.04 -44.19 48.33
CA VAL A 12 42.02 -45.58 47.81
C VAL A 12 41.70 -46.70 48.85
N PHE A 13 40.84 -47.70 48.67
CA PHE A 13 40.02 -48.23 47.56
C PHE A 13 39.00 -49.23 48.19
N ILE A 14 37.85 -49.38 47.53
CA ILE A 14 37.07 -50.62 47.32
C ILE A 14 36.58 -51.43 48.54
N PHE A 15 35.25 -51.45 48.70
CA PHE A 15 34.52 -52.72 48.66
C PHE A 15 33.23 -52.56 47.85
N ILE A 16 33.14 -53.37 46.79
CA ILE A 16 32.01 -53.52 45.88
C ILE A 16 30.85 -54.17 46.63
N LEU A 17 29.66 -53.58 46.54
CA LEU A 17 28.40 -54.29 46.70
C LEU A 17 27.46 -53.90 45.57
N PHE A 18 27.24 -54.88 44.68
CA PHE A 18 26.25 -54.83 43.62
C PHE A 18 24.86 -54.59 44.21
N ALA A 19 24.27 -53.44 43.91
CA ALA A 19 22.83 -53.26 43.84
C ALA A 19 22.49 -53.07 42.36
N ALA A 20 21.67 -53.97 41.82
CA ALA A 20 21.23 -53.95 40.44
C ALA A 20 20.51 -52.63 40.13
N CYS A 21 21.14 -51.77 39.33
CA CYS A 21 20.45 -50.68 38.66
C CYS A 21 19.48 -51.28 37.64
N GLY A 22 18.19 -50.99 37.79
CA GLY A 22 17.20 -51.22 36.74
C GLY A 22 17.63 -50.47 35.49
N GLY A 23 17.85 -51.19 34.41
CA GLY A 23 18.26 -50.64 33.13
C GLY A 23 17.23 -49.63 32.62
N GLY A 24 17.64 -48.37 32.53
CA GLY A 24 17.02 -47.46 31.58
C GLY A 24 17.37 -47.95 30.19
N THR A 25 16.37 -48.41 29.44
CA THR A 25 16.50 -48.54 27.99
C THR A 25 16.77 -47.13 27.45
N ASN A 26 18.04 -46.80 27.20
CA ASN A 26 18.39 -45.67 26.34
C ASN A 26 17.90 -46.06 24.95
N ILE A 27 16.83 -45.41 24.49
CA ILE A 27 16.36 -45.56 23.12
C ILE A 27 17.35 -44.79 22.26
N ASP A 28 17.97 -45.48 21.32
CA ASP A 28 18.91 -44.86 20.39
C ASP A 28 18.12 -44.25 19.23
N PHE A 29 18.19 -42.92 19.11
CA PHE A 29 17.54 -42.14 18.06
C PHE A 29 18.53 -41.67 16.98
N SER A 30 19.78 -42.14 17.00
CA SER A 30 20.84 -41.65 16.11
C SER A 30 20.68 -42.05 14.63
N ASN A 31 19.81 -43.02 14.30
CA ASN A 31 19.59 -43.52 12.95
C ASN A 31 18.09 -43.63 12.59
N ILE A 32 17.34 -42.55 12.81
CA ILE A 32 15.91 -42.52 12.45
C ILE A 32 15.74 -42.19 10.97
N ASP A 33 14.96 -43.02 10.28
CA ASP A 33 14.38 -42.66 8.99
C ASP A 33 13.08 -41.87 9.22
N PHE A 34 13.13 -40.56 8.99
CA PHE A 34 11.97 -39.69 9.12
C PHE A 34 11.05 -39.75 7.89
N SER A 35 11.50 -40.26 6.74
CA SER A 35 10.71 -40.26 5.50
C SER A 35 9.48 -41.16 5.61
N SER A 36 9.60 -42.32 6.25
CA SER A 36 8.50 -43.27 6.47
C SER A 36 7.95 -43.26 7.90
N SER A 37 8.13 -42.16 8.64
CA SER A 37 7.78 -42.11 10.05
C SER A 37 6.26 -42.25 10.29
N VAL A 38 5.89 -43.14 11.20
CA VAL A 38 4.50 -43.35 11.67
C VAL A 38 3.99 -42.22 12.55
N TYR A 39 4.84 -41.25 12.88
CA TYR A 39 4.47 -40.05 13.64
C TYR A 39 3.94 -38.94 12.74
N LYS A 40 4.17 -39.04 11.41
CA LYS A 40 3.80 -38.02 10.42
C LYS A 40 2.38 -38.19 9.88
N HIS A 41 1.70 -37.08 9.66
CA HIS A 41 0.41 -36.99 8.97
C HIS A 41 0.54 -37.30 7.47
N ILE A 42 1.62 -36.85 6.81
CA ILE A 42 1.86 -37.11 5.38
C ILE A 42 1.95 -38.60 5.04
N ASN A 43 2.31 -39.43 6.03
CA ASN A 43 2.38 -40.88 5.93
C ASN A 43 1.13 -41.58 6.48
N ASN A 44 0.10 -40.81 6.80
CA ASN A 44 -1.14 -41.27 7.41
C ASN A 44 -0.90 -42.17 8.65
N GLY A 45 0.10 -41.84 9.47
CA GLY A 45 0.49 -42.64 10.63
C GLY A 45 0.96 -44.07 10.31
N GLY A 46 1.37 -44.35 9.08
CA GLY A 46 1.76 -45.68 8.61
C GLY A 46 0.59 -46.59 8.22
N ILE A 47 -0.64 -46.06 8.13
CA ILE A 47 -1.84 -46.81 7.75
C ILE A 47 -2.01 -46.78 6.22
N SER A 48 -2.04 -47.96 5.59
CA SER A 48 -2.09 -48.13 4.12
C SER A 48 -3.49 -48.41 3.55
N ASP A 49 -4.52 -48.56 4.39
CA ASP A 49 -5.90 -48.83 3.94
C ASP A 49 -6.59 -47.56 3.44
N LYS A 50 -6.95 -47.53 2.14
CA LYS A 50 -7.61 -46.40 1.46
C LYS A 50 -8.99 -46.01 2.00
N ALA A 51 -9.60 -46.82 2.87
CA ALA A 51 -10.99 -46.65 3.30
C ALA A 51 -11.17 -45.78 4.56
N GLY A 52 -10.09 -45.28 5.17
CA GLY A 52 -10.24 -44.47 6.39
C GLY A 52 -8.98 -43.73 6.79
N LEU A 53 -8.39 -42.93 5.89
CA LEU A 53 -7.21 -42.09 6.11
C LEU A 53 -7.42 -41.15 7.32
N PRO A 54 -7.04 -41.55 8.55
CA PRO A 54 -7.51 -40.86 9.74
C PRO A 54 -6.61 -39.69 10.15
N TYR A 55 -5.46 -39.54 9.49
CA TYR A 55 -4.46 -38.52 9.72
C TYR A 55 -4.14 -37.71 8.45
N ASP A 56 -5.01 -37.79 7.43
CA ASP A 56 -4.79 -37.07 6.17
C ASP A 56 -4.88 -35.55 6.39
N VAL A 57 -3.73 -34.89 6.26
CA VAL A 57 -3.59 -33.45 6.48
C VAL A 57 -4.12 -32.63 5.29
N ASP A 58 -4.27 -33.23 4.11
CA ASP A 58 -4.76 -32.53 2.90
C ASP A 58 -6.26 -32.31 2.91
N ALA A 59 -6.99 -33.07 3.73
CA ALA A 59 -8.42 -32.91 3.91
C ALA A 59 -8.79 -31.78 4.90
N ILE A 60 -7.80 -31.10 5.50
CA ILE A 60 -8.03 -30.21 6.65
C ILE A 60 -7.45 -28.81 6.39
N THR A 61 -8.33 -27.86 6.09
CA THR A 61 -8.02 -26.44 5.82
C THR A 61 -7.38 -25.68 6.99
N SER A 62 -7.38 -26.22 8.21
CA SER A 62 -6.83 -25.60 9.43
C SER A 62 -5.43 -26.10 9.84
N ALA A 63 -4.79 -26.99 9.05
CA ALA A 63 -3.45 -27.55 9.31
C ALA A 63 -2.30 -26.62 8.90
N THR A 64 -2.39 -25.35 9.28
CA THR A 64 -1.42 -24.31 8.90
C THR A 64 -0.84 -23.65 10.15
N LEU A 65 0.49 -23.57 10.22
CA LEU A 65 1.26 -22.79 11.15
C LEU A 65 1.62 -21.44 10.51
N THR A 66 1.34 -20.31 11.14
CA THR A 66 1.74 -19.00 10.62
C THR A 66 2.91 -18.44 11.42
N VAL A 67 3.98 -18.05 10.72
CA VAL A 67 5.14 -17.34 11.29
C VAL A 67 5.03 -15.88 10.94
N GLU A 68 4.88 -15.00 11.93
CA GLU A 68 4.55 -13.58 11.70
C GLU A 68 5.06 -12.68 12.82
N GLY A 69 4.78 -11.37 12.74
CA GLY A 69 5.14 -10.39 13.78
C GLY A 69 6.14 -9.35 13.31
N PRO A 70 6.46 -8.35 14.14
CA PRO A 70 7.33 -7.22 13.77
C PRO A 70 8.80 -7.62 13.61
N GLY A 71 9.21 -8.76 14.18
CA GLY A 71 10.54 -9.35 13.97
C GLY A 71 10.67 -10.12 12.64
N MET A 72 9.64 -10.10 11.78
CA MET A 72 9.62 -10.81 10.49
C MET A 72 9.61 -9.83 9.32
N VAL A 73 10.34 -10.17 8.25
CA VAL A 73 10.28 -9.42 6.97
C VAL A 73 8.92 -9.60 6.29
N SER A 74 8.29 -10.77 6.44
CA SER A 74 6.93 -11.05 5.94
C SER A 74 6.25 -12.13 6.78
N SER A 75 4.91 -12.17 6.75
CA SER A 75 4.13 -13.23 7.38
C SER A 75 4.08 -14.46 6.48
N ILE A 76 4.49 -15.61 7.00
CA ILE A 76 4.63 -16.86 6.26
C ILE A 76 3.68 -17.92 6.82
N PRO A 77 2.60 -18.29 6.12
CA PRO A 77 1.84 -19.48 6.45
C PRO A 77 2.59 -20.73 5.95
N LEU A 78 2.63 -21.78 6.76
CA LEU A 78 3.28 -23.06 6.50
C LEU A 78 2.30 -24.18 6.79
N SER A 79 2.04 -25.03 5.81
CA SER A 79 1.25 -26.24 6.05
C SER A 79 2.04 -27.23 6.91
N VAL A 80 1.34 -28.03 7.72
CA VAL A 80 1.95 -29.14 8.46
C VAL A 80 2.61 -30.13 7.50
N ARG A 81 2.06 -30.32 6.29
CA ARG A 81 2.69 -31.11 5.22
C ARG A 81 4.07 -30.57 4.83
N GLU A 82 4.20 -29.27 4.58
CA GLU A 82 5.49 -28.66 4.24
C GLU A 82 6.53 -28.82 5.37
N LEU A 83 6.09 -28.78 6.62
CA LEU A 83 6.96 -29.05 7.77
C LEU A 83 7.37 -30.53 7.85
N GLU A 84 6.45 -31.44 7.56
CA GLU A 84 6.67 -32.89 7.65
C GLU A 84 7.39 -33.50 6.44
N ASN A 85 7.31 -32.92 5.24
CA ASN A 85 8.04 -33.43 4.07
C ASN A 85 9.56 -33.33 4.23
N ARG A 86 10.03 -32.50 5.16
CA ARG A 86 11.46 -32.32 5.42
C ARG A 86 12.02 -33.45 6.27
N THR A 87 13.32 -33.68 6.14
CA THR A 87 14.10 -34.55 7.04
C THR A 87 15.06 -33.75 7.91
N GLU A 88 15.56 -32.62 7.41
CA GLU A 88 16.44 -31.72 8.16
C GLU A 88 15.68 -30.94 9.22
N GLY A 89 16.32 -30.69 10.37
CA GLY A 89 15.69 -30.02 11.51
C GLY A 89 14.69 -30.88 12.29
N LEU A 90 14.39 -32.11 11.85
CA LEU A 90 13.54 -33.03 12.58
C LEU A 90 14.29 -33.71 13.73
N LEU A 91 13.60 -33.87 14.85
CA LEU A 91 14.12 -34.56 16.03
C LEU A 91 13.07 -35.51 16.60
N ARG A 92 13.54 -36.64 17.14
CA ARG A 92 12.75 -37.53 17.98
C ARG A 92 13.44 -37.71 19.33
N GLU A 93 12.74 -37.42 20.41
CA GLU A 93 13.32 -37.52 21.76
C GLU A 93 12.30 -37.90 22.83
N VAL A 94 12.77 -38.23 24.04
CA VAL A 94 11.93 -38.55 25.19
C VAL A 94 11.72 -37.32 26.07
N TYR A 95 10.49 -36.84 26.13
CA TYR A 95 10.08 -35.79 27.05
C TYR A 95 9.17 -36.34 28.17
N THR A 96 9.11 -35.62 29.28
CA THR A 96 8.26 -35.98 30.43
C THR A 96 7.07 -35.02 30.49
N ASP A 97 5.86 -35.57 30.50
CA ASP A 97 4.61 -34.82 30.70
C ASP A 97 3.76 -35.42 31.83
N LYS A 98 2.56 -34.86 32.07
CA LYS A 98 1.60 -35.36 33.06
C LYS A 98 1.10 -36.79 32.80
N THR A 99 1.32 -37.34 31.61
CA THR A 99 1.01 -38.72 31.21
C THR A 99 2.21 -39.68 31.35
N GLY A 100 3.40 -39.16 31.67
CA GLY A 100 4.63 -39.91 31.89
C GLY A 100 5.73 -39.54 30.90
N LYS A 101 6.72 -40.42 30.77
CA LYS A 101 7.78 -40.28 29.76
C LYS A 101 7.27 -40.81 28.42
N ASN A 102 7.29 -40.00 27.37
CA ASN A 102 6.82 -40.34 26.04
C ASN A 102 7.82 -39.91 24.99
N ILE A 103 7.76 -40.54 23.81
CA ILE A 103 8.57 -40.17 22.65
C ILE A 103 7.79 -39.13 21.86
N TYR A 104 8.43 -38.03 21.50
CA TYR A 104 7.88 -36.98 20.65
C TYR A 104 8.71 -36.85 19.38
N GLU A 105 8.05 -36.54 18.28
CA GLU A 105 8.69 -36.24 17.00
C GLU A 105 8.16 -34.92 16.44
N GLY A 106 9.06 -34.07 15.95
CA GLY A 106 8.75 -32.72 15.54
C GLY A 106 9.90 -32.00 14.84
N ILE A 107 9.67 -30.72 14.54
CA ILE A 107 10.70 -29.81 14.02
C ILE A 107 11.29 -28.95 15.14
N ASP A 108 12.60 -28.78 15.13
CA ASP A 108 13.31 -27.84 16.00
C ASP A 108 12.96 -26.39 15.63
N LEU A 109 12.44 -25.64 16.61
CA LEU A 109 12.09 -24.23 16.45
C LEU A 109 13.30 -23.38 16.02
N ALA A 110 14.50 -23.69 16.50
CA ALA A 110 15.72 -22.97 16.10
C ALA A 110 16.05 -23.19 14.63
N TYR A 111 15.97 -24.44 14.16
CA TYR A 111 16.19 -24.78 12.76
C TYR A 111 15.16 -24.08 11.87
N MET A 112 13.89 -24.06 12.27
CA MET A 112 12.85 -23.33 11.53
C MET A 112 13.19 -21.84 11.38
N LEU A 113 13.57 -21.15 12.45
CA LEU A 113 13.82 -19.72 12.42
C LEU A 113 15.17 -19.32 11.79
N LYS A 114 16.17 -20.22 11.73
CA LYS A 114 17.51 -19.93 11.19
C LYS A 114 17.78 -20.51 9.81
N ASN A 115 17.20 -21.67 9.51
CA ASN A 115 17.60 -22.49 8.38
C ASN A 115 16.51 -22.63 7.31
N MET A 116 15.24 -22.43 7.65
CA MET A 116 14.15 -22.37 6.65
C MET A 116 14.06 -20.98 6.00
N VAL A 117 15.19 -20.43 5.54
CA VAL A 117 15.30 -19.09 4.93
C VAL A 117 15.20 -19.10 3.40
N ASP A 118 15.35 -20.28 2.79
CA ASP A 118 15.40 -20.43 1.34
C ASP A 118 14.00 -20.55 0.70
N GLY A 119 13.86 -20.01 -0.51
CA GLY A 119 12.62 -20.00 -1.29
C GLY A 119 11.65 -18.87 -0.91
N ASP A 120 10.51 -18.78 -1.59
CA ASP A 120 9.58 -17.63 -1.43
C ASP A 120 8.80 -17.65 -0.11
N ASN A 121 8.88 -18.79 0.59
CA ASN A 121 8.37 -18.99 1.94
C ASN A 121 9.48 -18.96 2.99
N GLY A 122 10.62 -18.33 2.65
CA GLY A 122 11.72 -18.15 3.57
C GLY A 122 11.27 -17.40 4.82
N ILE A 123 11.53 -17.99 5.98
CA ILE A 123 11.33 -17.36 7.28
C ILE A 123 12.52 -16.42 7.51
N ILE A 124 12.35 -15.14 7.16
CA ILE A 124 13.41 -14.14 7.27
C ILE A 124 13.14 -13.24 8.49
N LEU A 125 14.03 -13.35 9.48
CA LEU A 125 14.02 -12.48 10.65
C LEU A 125 14.58 -11.10 10.31
N THR A 126 14.04 -10.05 10.93
CA THR A 126 14.66 -8.72 10.90
C THR A 126 15.89 -8.70 11.82
N ASP A 127 16.73 -7.69 11.66
CA ASP A 127 17.86 -7.42 12.55
C ASP A 127 17.44 -7.03 13.98
N LYS A 128 16.16 -6.68 14.17
CA LYS A 128 15.55 -6.33 15.45
C LYS A 128 14.81 -7.48 16.13
N ALA A 129 14.66 -8.64 15.48
CA ALA A 129 14.00 -9.81 16.05
C ALA A 129 14.69 -10.24 17.36
N HIS A 130 13.92 -10.45 18.42
CA HIS A 130 14.49 -10.72 19.75
C HIS A 130 13.77 -11.79 20.55
N TYR A 131 12.43 -11.82 20.52
CA TYR A 131 11.63 -12.82 21.21
C TYR A 131 10.72 -13.57 20.25
N VAL A 132 10.29 -14.76 20.66
CA VAL A 132 9.28 -15.54 19.97
C VAL A 132 8.17 -15.97 20.95
N ASP A 133 6.94 -15.65 20.59
CA ASP A 133 5.73 -16.04 21.30
C ASP A 133 5.00 -17.12 20.50
N LEU A 134 4.83 -18.29 21.12
CA LEU A 134 4.17 -19.45 20.55
C LEU A 134 2.70 -19.36 20.92
N LYS A 135 1.80 -19.28 19.93
CA LYS A 135 0.37 -19.03 20.17
C LYS A 135 -0.50 -20.15 19.61
N ASN A 136 -1.64 -20.40 20.24
CA ASN A 136 -2.58 -21.44 19.81
C ASN A 136 -3.45 -20.96 18.63
N CYS A 137 -4.35 -21.79 18.13
CA CYS A 137 -5.28 -21.45 17.03
C CYS A 137 -6.14 -20.18 17.27
N ASN A 138 -6.17 -19.67 18.49
CA ASN A 138 -6.91 -18.48 18.90
C ASN A 138 -5.99 -17.31 19.26
N ARG A 139 -4.70 -17.43 18.91
CA ARG A 139 -3.62 -16.47 19.20
C ARG A 139 -3.41 -16.19 20.69
N GLU A 140 -3.86 -17.07 21.58
CA GLU A 140 -3.49 -17.00 22.99
C GLU A 140 -2.03 -17.47 23.13
N THR A 141 -1.19 -16.66 23.79
CA THR A 141 0.21 -17.01 24.05
C THR A 141 0.29 -18.24 24.97
N ILE A 142 0.97 -19.27 24.49
CA ILE A 142 1.22 -20.53 25.17
C ILE A 142 2.54 -20.46 25.93
N ALA A 143 3.56 -19.93 25.27
CA ALA A 143 4.90 -19.77 25.80
C ALA A 143 5.65 -18.65 25.07
N SER A 144 6.58 -18.03 25.79
CA SER A 144 7.47 -16.99 25.26
C SER A 144 8.93 -17.37 25.53
N PHE A 145 9.80 -17.10 24.56
CA PHE A 145 11.24 -17.38 24.65
C PHE A 145 12.05 -16.22 24.06
N ALA A 146 13.21 -15.92 24.64
CA ALA A 146 14.21 -15.13 23.91
C ALA A 146 14.79 -15.97 22.77
N LEU A 147 15.05 -15.37 21.61
CA LEU A 147 15.60 -16.12 20.46
C LEU A 147 16.93 -16.79 20.80
N ASP A 148 17.78 -16.14 21.60
CA ASP A 148 19.02 -16.74 22.08
C ASP A 148 18.79 -17.99 22.93
N GLU A 149 17.72 -18.05 23.72
CA GLU A 149 17.38 -19.27 24.49
C GLU A 149 16.96 -20.41 23.56
N VAL A 150 16.15 -20.11 22.53
CA VAL A 150 15.74 -21.08 21.51
C VAL A 150 16.98 -21.65 20.82
N PHE A 151 17.91 -20.79 20.43
CA PHE A 151 19.14 -21.18 19.76
C PHE A 151 20.08 -21.98 20.66
N ASN A 152 20.28 -21.53 21.90
CA ASN A 152 21.09 -22.24 22.88
C ASN A 152 20.50 -23.62 23.25
N ALA A 153 19.17 -23.77 23.27
CA ALA A 153 18.51 -25.05 23.51
C ALA A 153 18.83 -26.07 22.40
N SER A 154 18.78 -25.62 21.15
CA SER A 154 19.16 -26.43 19.98
C SER A 154 20.65 -26.80 20.01
N ASP A 155 21.54 -25.82 20.25
CA ASP A 155 22.99 -26.05 20.33
C ASP A 155 23.38 -27.01 21.47
N ALA A 156 22.60 -27.03 22.56
CA ALA A 156 22.78 -27.96 23.68
C ALA A 156 22.23 -29.38 23.41
N GLY A 157 21.62 -29.61 22.24
CA GLY A 157 21.04 -30.89 21.85
C GLY A 157 19.71 -31.21 22.53
N ARG A 158 19.01 -30.19 23.05
CA ARG A 158 17.73 -30.34 23.74
C ARG A 158 16.76 -29.22 23.35
N PRO A 159 16.36 -29.16 22.06
CA PRO A 159 15.65 -28.02 21.48
C PRO A 159 14.22 -27.87 22.00
N ILE A 160 13.68 -26.68 21.75
CA ILE A 160 12.24 -26.42 21.81
C ILE A 160 11.62 -27.00 20.53
N LEU A 161 10.74 -27.98 20.70
CA LEU A 161 10.22 -28.81 19.62
C LEU A 161 8.77 -28.45 19.30
N LEU A 162 8.47 -28.25 18.02
CA LEU A 162 7.10 -28.26 17.49
C LEU A 162 6.76 -29.69 17.05
N ALA A 163 6.20 -30.46 17.97
CA ALA A 163 5.91 -31.88 17.77
C ALA A 163 4.64 -32.10 16.94
N TYR A 164 4.72 -32.94 15.91
CA TYR A 164 3.56 -33.37 15.11
C TYR A 164 3.06 -34.78 15.47
N GLY A 165 3.83 -35.55 16.25
CA GLY A 165 3.42 -36.89 16.68
C GLY A 165 3.95 -37.29 18.05
N LYS A 166 3.33 -38.33 18.62
CA LYS A 166 3.66 -38.88 19.95
C LYS A 166 3.64 -40.40 19.96
N GLY A 167 4.50 -41.00 20.78
CA GLY A 167 4.58 -42.44 21.01
C GLY A 167 4.87 -42.82 22.46
N THR A 168 4.60 -44.08 22.79
CA THR A 168 4.91 -44.64 24.11
C THR A 168 6.41 -44.84 24.29
N LYS A 169 6.89 -44.75 25.54
CA LYS A 169 8.32 -44.93 25.86
C LYS A 169 8.93 -46.25 25.37
N ASP A 170 8.13 -47.31 25.25
CA ASP A 170 8.58 -48.61 24.77
C ASP A 170 8.59 -48.73 23.23
N GLY A 171 8.19 -47.67 22.51
CA GLY A 171 8.11 -47.64 21.05
C GLY A 171 7.01 -48.54 20.45
N THR A 172 6.15 -49.14 21.27
CA THR A 172 5.14 -50.10 20.81
C THR A 172 3.93 -49.46 20.16
N LEU A 173 3.72 -48.15 20.37
CA LEU A 173 2.59 -47.40 19.85
C LEU A 173 3.02 -45.96 19.57
N ALA A 174 2.72 -45.47 18.37
CA ALA A 174 2.95 -44.09 17.95
C ALA A 174 1.87 -43.66 16.96
N ALA A 175 1.56 -42.37 16.94
CA ALA A 175 0.66 -41.78 15.96
C ALA A 175 0.88 -40.26 15.83
N PRO A 176 0.43 -39.66 14.72
CA PRO A 176 0.32 -38.21 14.58
C PRO A 176 -0.70 -37.62 15.56
N PHE A 177 -0.63 -36.31 15.78
CA PHE A 177 -1.70 -35.59 16.48
C PHE A 177 -2.97 -35.46 15.60
N VAL A 178 -4.11 -35.11 16.20
CA VAL A 178 -5.40 -34.91 15.51
C VAL A 178 -6.08 -33.65 16.04
N PHE A 179 -6.95 -33.03 15.22
CA PHE A 179 -7.62 -31.74 15.49
C PHE A 179 -8.61 -31.70 16.67
N ASP A 180 -8.73 -32.80 17.39
CA ASP A 180 -9.93 -33.19 18.08
C ASP A 180 -10.26 -32.46 19.38
N SER A 181 -11.56 -32.36 19.68
CA SER A 181 -12.20 -31.75 20.84
C SER A 181 -12.09 -32.63 22.10
N PRO A 182 -12.07 -32.04 23.31
CA PRO A 182 -12.08 -32.80 24.57
C PRO A 182 -13.36 -33.65 24.81
N ASN A 183 -14.40 -33.52 23.97
CA ASN A 183 -15.62 -34.33 24.02
C ASN A 183 -15.47 -35.67 23.29
N LYS A 184 -15.60 -36.79 24.02
CA LYS A 184 -15.52 -38.17 23.47
C LYS A 184 -16.41 -38.46 22.24
N SER A 185 -17.50 -37.73 22.04
CA SER A 185 -18.42 -37.90 20.91
C SER A 185 -17.98 -37.17 19.64
N GLU A 186 -17.04 -36.24 19.75
CA GLU A 186 -16.51 -35.43 18.65
C GLU A 186 -15.20 -36.01 18.12
N HIS A 187 -14.80 -37.20 18.62
CA HIS A 187 -13.46 -37.68 18.39
C HIS A 187 -13.13 -38.04 16.92
N ALA A 188 -12.04 -37.50 16.38
CA ALA A 188 -11.59 -37.74 15.01
C ALA A 188 -11.18 -39.21 14.80
N LEU A 189 -11.25 -39.69 13.54
CA LEU A 189 -10.98 -41.09 13.14
C LEU A 189 -9.57 -41.62 13.49
N GLY A 190 -8.66 -40.79 14.02
CA GLY A 190 -7.29 -41.14 14.44
C GLY A 190 -6.98 -40.99 15.94
N TYR A 191 -7.97 -40.71 16.80
CA TYR A 191 -7.72 -40.54 18.24
C TYR A 191 -7.33 -41.86 18.95
N ILE A 192 -6.22 -41.82 19.70
CA ILE A 192 -5.70 -42.94 20.49
C ILE A 192 -5.63 -42.54 21.97
N ALA A 193 -6.55 -43.07 22.78
CA ALA A 193 -6.69 -42.75 24.20
C ALA A 193 -5.41 -42.95 25.04
N LYS A 194 -4.57 -43.93 24.66
CA LYS A 194 -3.28 -44.19 25.35
C LYS A 194 -2.24 -43.11 25.07
N LEU A 195 -2.30 -42.45 23.91
CA LEU A 195 -1.39 -41.38 23.52
C LEU A 195 -1.91 -39.99 23.90
N LYS A 196 -3.25 -39.81 23.96
CA LYS A 196 -3.90 -38.49 24.08
C LYS A 196 -3.38 -37.55 22.99
N ASN A 197 -3.51 -37.99 21.75
CA ASN A 197 -3.02 -37.30 20.56
C ASN A 197 -4.04 -36.30 19.96
N ASP A 198 -5.00 -35.82 20.76
CA ASP A 198 -6.01 -34.77 20.44
C ASP A 198 -5.41 -33.35 20.35
N ASP A 199 -6.22 -32.30 20.28
CA ASP A 199 -5.79 -30.90 20.52
C ASP A 199 -4.76 -30.35 19.51
N GLY A 200 -5.01 -30.59 18.21
CA GLY A 200 -4.33 -29.95 17.07
C GLY A 200 -3.06 -30.65 16.55
N CYS A 201 -2.72 -30.44 15.28
CA CYS A 201 -1.65 -31.17 14.58
C CYS A 201 -0.21 -30.86 15.03
N LEU A 202 0.02 -29.73 15.69
CA LEU A 202 1.33 -29.35 16.26
C LEU A 202 1.19 -29.07 17.74
N ARG A 203 2.12 -29.57 18.55
CA ARG A 203 2.20 -29.31 20.01
C ARG A 203 3.57 -28.80 20.40
N LEU A 204 3.60 -27.83 21.32
CA LEU A 204 4.85 -27.33 21.88
C LEU A 204 5.42 -28.30 22.94
N VAL A 205 6.66 -28.76 22.75
CA VAL A 205 7.34 -29.71 23.64
C VAL A 205 8.75 -29.20 23.97
N TYR A 206 9.05 -29.02 25.26
CA TYR A 206 10.36 -28.56 25.74
C TYR A 206 10.55 -28.87 27.23
N ASP A 207 11.75 -28.66 27.76
CA ASP A 207 12.04 -28.79 29.18
C ASP A 207 11.71 -27.53 29.97
N LEU A 208 10.57 -27.58 30.66
CA LEU A 208 10.05 -26.51 31.51
C LEU A 208 11.04 -26.00 32.57
N ASP A 209 11.86 -26.87 33.14
CA ASP A 209 12.84 -26.49 34.18
C ASP A 209 14.11 -25.86 33.59
N SER A 210 14.30 -25.92 32.27
CA SER A 210 15.55 -25.55 31.59
C SER A 210 15.40 -24.31 30.69
N TYR A 211 14.21 -24.04 30.14
CA TYR A 211 14.00 -22.98 29.15
C TYR A 211 12.66 -22.25 29.34
N GLY A 212 12.67 -20.91 29.22
CA GLY A 212 11.51 -20.02 29.30
C GLY A 212 10.92 -19.83 30.71
N ASP A 213 10.25 -18.70 30.97
CA ASP A 213 9.56 -18.40 32.25
C ASP A 213 8.05 -18.66 32.17
N ASN A 214 7.69 -19.88 31.76
CA ASN A 214 6.32 -20.23 31.36
C ASN A 214 5.53 -20.89 32.52
N LYS A 215 5.31 -20.13 33.60
CA LYS A 215 4.74 -20.62 34.89
C LYS A 215 3.33 -21.23 34.77
N ASP A 216 2.57 -20.87 33.74
CA ASP A 216 1.20 -21.32 33.51
C ASP A 216 1.08 -22.46 32.47
N TYR A 217 2.20 -22.88 31.84
CA TYR A 217 2.19 -23.96 30.87
C TYR A 217 2.02 -25.32 31.54
N GLN A 218 0.78 -25.79 31.59
CA GLN A 218 0.38 -26.96 32.37
C GLN A 218 0.08 -28.21 31.54
N ARG A 219 -0.06 -28.10 30.22
CA ARG A 219 -0.35 -29.20 29.28
C ARG A 219 0.27 -28.85 27.93
N PHE A 220 0.77 -29.84 27.20
CA PHE A 220 1.16 -29.62 25.82
C PHE A 220 -0.05 -29.25 24.96
N SER A 221 -0.06 -28.02 24.44
CA SER A 221 -1.19 -27.40 23.73
C SER A 221 -0.88 -27.19 22.24
N ASN A 222 -1.92 -27.06 21.41
CA ASN A 222 -1.78 -26.75 19.99
C ASN A 222 -0.96 -25.47 19.75
N VAL A 223 0.00 -25.50 18.83
CA VAL A 223 0.65 -24.30 18.28
C VAL A 223 0.10 -24.06 16.86
N ALA A 224 -0.37 -22.85 16.60
CA ALA A 224 -0.81 -22.40 15.28
C ALA A 224 -0.07 -21.14 14.81
N TYR A 225 0.55 -20.38 15.72
CA TYR A 225 1.33 -19.19 15.37
C TYR A 225 2.67 -19.17 16.07
N VAL A 226 3.67 -18.68 15.35
CA VAL A 226 5.01 -18.34 15.84
C VAL A 226 5.17 -16.85 15.62
N TYR A 227 4.93 -16.06 16.67
CA TYR A 227 4.93 -14.60 16.61
C TYR A 227 6.29 -14.07 17.06
N VAL A 228 7.10 -13.58 16.13
CA VAL A 228 8.44 -13.04 16.40
C VAL A 228 8.33 -11.54 16.65
N ARG A 229 8.77 -11.10 17.83
CA ARG A 229 8.71 -9.69 18.24
C ARG A 229 10.09 -9.09 18.51
N GLU A 230 10.15 -7.76 18.47
CA GLU A 230 11.34 -6.99 18.76
C GLU A 230 11.62 -6.97 20.28
N ALA A 231 12.81 -6.49 20.66
CA ALA A 231 13.18 -6.40 22.08
C ALA A 231 12.31 -5.40 22.85
N GLU A 232 11.98 -4.28 22.18
CA GLU A 232 11.15 -3.20 22.67
C GLU A 232 10.11 -2.88 21.60
N GLU A 233 8.88 -2.60 22.04
CA GLU A 233 7.77 -2.22 21.16
C GLU A 233 7.48 -0.72 21.35
N PRO A 234 7.22 0.02 20.26
CA PRO A 234 7.13 1.49 20.30
C PRO A 234 5.85 2.02 20.97
N GLY A 235 4.90 1.16 21.30
CA GLY A 235 3.57 1.56 21.76
C GLY A 235 2.61 1.85 20.61
N PHE A 236 1.33 1.99 20.90
CA PHE A 236 0.30 2.22 19.87
C PHE A 236 0.31 3.64 19.26
N LYS A 237 0.86 4.64 19.95
CA LYS A 237 0.67 6.06 19.62
C LYS A 237 1.78 6.64 18.73
N HIS A 238 1.46 7.70 17.99
CA HIS A 238 2.41 8.47 17.20
C HIS A 238 3.11 9.51 18.08
N THR A 239 4.16 9.09 18.79
CA THR A 239 4.92 9.97 19.70
C THR A 239 6.41 9.88 19.47
N ASP A 240 7.16 10.86 19.97
CA ASP A 240 8.64 10.80 19.95
C ASP A 240 9.18 9.58 20.71
N ALA A 241 8.44 9.08 21.71
CA ALA A 241 8.81 7.86 22.45
C ALA A 241 8.73 6.60 21.56
N SER A 242 7.88 6.63 20.54
CA SER A 242 7.71 5.56 19.55
C SER A 242 8.80 5.59 18.47
N GLY A 243 9.56 6.69 18.38
CA GLY A 243 10.69 6.87 17.47
C GLY A 243 10.34 7.69 16.22
N GLU A 244 11.39 8.19 15.54
CA GLU A 244 11.26 9.12 14.39
C GLU A 244 10.42 8.55 13.23
N ALA A 245 10.39 7.22 13.09
CA ALA A 245 9.59 6.53 12.09
C ALA A 245 8.07 6.74 12.29
N TYR A 246 7.63 6.97 13.52
CA TYR A 246 6.23 7.13 13.89
C TYR A 246 5.87 8.54 14.38
N SER A 247 6.84 9.38 14.74
CA SER A 247 6.59 10.78 15.16
C SER A 247 6.58 11.80 14.02
N ALA A 248 6.75 11.35 12.77
CA ALA A 248 6.73 12.22 11.59
C ALA A 248 5.44 13.05 11.49
N SER A 249 5.55 14.32 11.07
CA SER A 249 4.42 15.25 10.97
C SER A 249 3.30 14.73 10.08
N LYS A 250 3.64 14.05 8.98
CA LYS A 250 2.63 13.43 8.09
C LYS A 250 1.71 12.42 8.80
N LEU A 251 2.13 11.86 9.94
CA LEU A 251 1.34 10.95 10.76
C LEU A 251 0.65 11.71 11.91
N THR A 252 1.42 12.51 12.66
CA THR A 252 0.93 13.20 13.87
C THR A 252 0.01 14.39 13.56
N ASP A 253 0.30 15.13 12.50
CA ASP A 253 -0.48 16.28 12.02
C ASP A 253 -1.56 15.86 10.99
N TYR A 254 -1.73 14.56 10.72
CA TYR A 254 -2.78 14.06 9.84
C TYR A 254 -4.15 14.43 10.40
N ILE A 255 -5.03 15.01 9.56
CA ILE A 255 -6.29 15.63 9.99
C ILE A 255 -7.47 14.70 9.72
N ILE A 256 -8.34 14.56 10.72
CA ILE A 256 -9.64 13.90 10.59
C ILE A 256 -10.75 14.89 10.95
N SER A 257 -11.69 15.06 10.03
CA SER A 257 -12.83 15.97 10.15
C SER A 257 -14.06 15.24 10.67
N PHE A 258 -14.72 15.80 11.68
CA PHE A 258 -16.00 15.30 12.22
C PHE A 258 -17.09 16.32 11.91
N ARG A 259 -18.13 15.92 11.18
CA ARG A 259 -19.23 16.84 10.79
C ARG A 259 -20.57 16.14 10.65
N GLY A 260 -21.62 16.91 10.42
CA GLY A 260 -22.96 16.43 10.08
C GLY A 260 -24.03 17.07 10.96
N ASP A 261 -25.28 17.00 10.51
CA ASP A 261 -26.41 17.67 11.15
C ASP A 261 -26.68 17.21 12.60
N ALA A 262 -26.22 16.02 12.98
CA ALA A 262 -26.31 15.53 14.35
C ALA A 262 -25.25 16.12 15.29
N LEU A 263 -24.16 16.69 14.76
CA LEU A 263 -23.20 17.50 15.52
C LEU A 263 -23.56 18.98 15.51
N GLY A 264 -24.00 19.50 14.35
CA GLY A 264 -24.32 20.93 14.19
C GLY A 264 -23.11 21.83 13.89
N HIS A 265 -21.92 21.25 13.77
CA HIS A 265 -20.66 21.92 13.42
C HIS A 265 -19.65 20.93 12.83
N GLU A 266 -18.55 21.43 12.29
CA GLU A 266 -17.38 20.62 11.89
C GLU A 266 -16.22 20.88 12.86
N LEU A 267 -15.52 19.82 13.27
CA LEU A 267 -14.25 19.90 14.01
C LEU A 267 -13.15 19.19 13.22
N ASP A 268 -12.01 19.87 13.09
CA ASP A 268 -10.80 19.32 12.48
C ASP A 268 -9.80 18.98 13.58
N LEU A 269 -9.50 17.68 13.74
CA LEU A 269 -8.59 17.19 14.79
C LEU A 269 -7.42 16.47 14.15
N THR A 270 -6.20 16.76 14.61
CA THR A 270 -5.04 15.97 14.21
C THR A 270 -5.03 14.63 14.95
N VAL A 271 -4.36 13.62 14.39
CA VAL A 271 -4.15 12.33 15.05
C VAL A 271 -3.55 12.51 16.43
N LYS A 272 -2.56 13.41 16.57
CA LYS A 272 -1.98 13.73 17.87
C LYS A 272 -3.03 14.21 18.88
N GLN A 273 -3.94 15.10 18.49
CA GLN A 273 -5.01 15.57 19.38
C GLN A 273 -5.98 14.45 19.76
N LEU A 274 -6.27 13.53 18.83
CA LEU A 274 -7.14 12.38 19.06
C LEU A 274 -6.47 11.37 20.01
N GLU A 275 -5.20 11.04 19.80
CA GLU A 275 -4.44 10.15 20.69
C GLU A 275 -4.29 10.72 22.11
N GLU A 276 -4.22 12.04 22.25
CA GLU A 276 -4.17 12.72 23.55
C GLU A 276 -5.46 12.52 24.37
N LEU A 277 -6.60 12.17 23.76
CA LEU A 277 -7.85 11.84 24.48
C LEU A 277 -7.82 10.45 25.13
N SER A 278 -6.97 9.55 24.64
CA SER A 278 -6.76 8.24 25.27
C SER A 278 -5.75 8.40 26.42
N LYS A 279 -6.23 8.53 27.66
CA LYS A 279 -5.34 8.59 28.84
C LYS A 279 -5.03 7.19 29.34
N HIS A 280 -3.80 6.98 29.82
CA HIS A 280 -3.35 5.70 30.36
C HIS A 280 -3.17 5.75 31.88
N ASP A 281 -3.45 4.65 32.56
CA ASP A 281 -3.21 4.45 33.99
C ASP A 281 -1.76 4.02 34.29
N GLU A 282 -1.46 3.69 35.55
CA GLU A 282 -0.12 3.26 35.99
C GLU A 282 0.34 1.94 35.35
N ASP A 283 -0.59 1.11 34.86
CA ASP A 283 -0.33 -0.17 34.20
C ASP A 283 -0.23 -0.02 32.67
N GLY A 284 -0.32 1.21 32.15
CA GLY A 284 -0.24 1.48 30.72
C GLY A 284 -1.50 1.09 29.95
N LYS A 285 -2.67 1.02 30.61
CA LYS A 285 -3.97 0.75 29.96
C LYS A 285 -4.85 1.99 29.88
N PRO A 286 -5.76 2.09 28.90
CA PRO A 286 -6.72 3.19 28.85
C PRO A 286 -7.51 3.32 30.16
N VAL A 287 -7.59 4.54 30.69
CA VAL A 287 -8.28 4.86 31.96
C VAL A 287 -9.76 4.49 31.86
N GLU A 288 -10.24 3.71 32.85
CA GLU A 288 -11.63 3.29 32.93
C GLU A 288 -12.58 4.50 32.95
N GLY A 289 -13.67 4.41 32.18
CA GLY A 289 -14.65 5.49 32.03
C GLY A 289 -14.29 6.55 30.98
N GLY A 290 -13.02 6.65 30.57
CA GLY A 290 -12.56 7.53 29.49
C GLY A 290 -13.00 7.11 28.09
N ILE A 291 -12.52 7.86 27.09
CA ILE A 291 -12.81 7.66 25.65
C ILE A 291 -11.91 6.56 25.05
N GLY A 292 -10.70 6.39 25.58
CA GLY A 292 -9.75 5.37 25.11
C GLY A 292 -10.24 3.94 25.36
N TYR A 293 -9.93 3.03 24.43
CA TYR A 293 -10.24 1.61 24.54
C TYR A 293 -9.13 0.76 23.91
N SER A 294 -8.81 -0.36 24.54
CA SER A 294 -7.86 -1.35 24.03
C SER A 294 -8.36 -2.76 24.34
N ASP A 295 -8.40 -3.63 23.32
CA ASP A 295 -8.69 -5.06 23.48
C ASP A 295 -8.29 -5.83 22.20
N PHE A 296 -8.35 -7.16 22.26
CA PHE A 296 -8.18 -8.06 21.13
C PHE A 296 -9.48 -8.19 20.34
N TYR A 297 -9.45 -7.88 19.04
CA TYR A 297 -10.58 -8.03 18.14
C TYR A 297 -10.42 -9.30 17.30
N SER A 298 -11.43 -10.16 17.30
CA SER A 298 -11.53 -11.26 16.33
C SER A 298 -12.01 -10.72 15.00
N LEU A 299 -11.26 -10.98 13.94
CA LEU A 299 -11.51 -10.48 12.60
C LEU A 299 -11.55 -11.64 11.62
N ALA A 300 -12.39 -11.53 10.59
CA ALA A 300 -12.36 -12.45 9.46
C ALA A 300 -12.32 -11.67 8.15
N ASN A 301 -11.45 -12.12 7.26
CA ASN A 301 -11.57 -11.84 5.83
C ASN A 301 -12.41 -12.94 5.19
N THR A 302 -12.70 -12.80 3.90
CA THR A 302 -13.38 -13.85 3.12
C THR A 302 -12.59 -15.17 3.07
N THR A 303 -11.28 -15.13 3.36
CA THR A 303 -10.36 -16.26 3.21
C THR A 303 -9.79 -16.82 4.52
N TYR A 304 -9.68 -16.03 5.60
CA TYR A 304 -9.12 -16.49 6.88
C TYR A 304 -9.55 -15.63 8.07
N TRP A 305 -9.34 -16.15 9.28
CA TRP A 305 -9.59 -15.47 10.55
C TRP A 305 -8.27 -15.04 11.20
N TYR A 306 -8.28 -13.89 11.87
CA TYR A 306 -7.12 -13.36 12.58
C TYR A 306 -7.56 -12.59 13.82
N VAL A 307 -6.66 -12.44 14.78
CA VAL A 307 -6.90 -11.72 16.04
C VAL A 307 -5.76 -10.75 16.25
N ASN A 308 -6.08 -9.47 16.40
CA ASN A 308 -5.10 -8.44 16.70
C ASN A 308 -5.59 -7.61 17.88
N GLU A 309 -4.64 -7.13 18.69
CA GLU A 309 -4.89 -6.09 19.67
C GLU A 309 -4.95 -4.74 18.97
N TYR A 310 -5.94 -3.92 19.31
CA TYR A 310 -6.04 -2.56 18.81
C TYR A 310 -6.25 -1.61 19.96
N GLU A 311 -5.60 -0.45 19.88
CA GLU A 311 -5.87 0.69 20.76
C GLU A 311 -6.39 1.87 19.93
N GLY A 312 -7.38 2.56 20.49
CA GLY A 312 -8.05 3.66 19.82
C GLY A 312 -9.04 4.39 20.71
N LEU A 313 -9.92 5.15 20.07
CA LEU A 313 -11.02 5.86 20.71
C LEU A 313 -12.34 5.12 20.44
N ASP A 314 -13.14 4.91 21.48
CA ASP A 314 -14.53 4.46 21.32
C ASP A 314 -15.29 5.52 20.51
N LEU A 315 -15.70 5.16 19.29
CA LEU A 315 -16.28 6.10 18.34
C LEU A 315 -17.57 6.71 18.89
N TYR A 316 -18.42 5.96 19.59
CA TYR A 316 -19.65 6.50 20.15
C TYR A 316 -19.35 7.56 21.22
N LYS A 317 -18.46 7.24 22.16
CA LYS A 317 -18.06 8.18 23.21
C LYS A 317 -17.38 9.42 22.63
N LEU A 318 -16.52 9.23 21.64
CA LEU A 318 -15.86 10.34 20.95
C LEU A 318 -16.91 11.27 20.32
N LEU A 319 -17.90 10.74 19.61
CA LEU A 319 -18.93 11.57 19.00
C LEU A 319 -19.76 12.33 20.03
N VAL A 320 -20.10 11.69 21.17
CA VAL A 320 -20.77 12.38 22.30
C VAL A 320 -19.88 13.47 22.89
N TYR A 321 -18.58 13.19 23.09
CA TYR A 321 -17.59 14.17 23.56
C TYR A 321 -17.52 15.40 22.64
N LEU A 322 -17.65 15.20 21.33
CA LEU A 322 -17.64 16.27 20.32
C LEU A 322 -18.96 17.04 20.20
N GLY A 323 -19.99 16.67 20.98
CA GLY A 323 -21.27 17.38 21.06
C GLY A 323 -22.46 16.67 20.43
N MET A 324 -22.33 15.41 20.00
CA MET A 324 -23.48 14.62 19.55
C MET A 324 -24.39 14.26 20.73
N ASP A 325 -25.71 14.43 20.57
CA ASP A 325 -26.69 13.95 21.57
C ASP A 325 -26.48 12.46 21.86
N LYS A 326 -26.69 12.03 23.12
CA LYS A 326 -26.68 10.60 23.45
C LYS A 326 -27.85 9.90 22.75
N ALA A 327 -27.69 8.63 22.39
CA ALA A 327 -28.75 7.84 21.74
C ALA A 327 -30.07 7.83 22.54
N GLU A 328 -29.96 7.83 23.88
CA GLU A 328 -31.11 7.93 24.79
C GLU A 328 -31.86 9.27 24.64
N ASP A 329 -31.12 10.38 24.53
CA ASP A 329 -31.66 11.73 24.38
C ASP A 329 -32.24 11.96 22.98
N MET A 330 -31.62 11.37 21.95
CA MET A 330 -32.15 11.35 20.58
C MET A 330 -33.48 10.59 20.47
N GLY A 331 -33.65 9.56 21.31
CA GLY A 331 -34.72 8.57 21.21
C GLY A 331 -34.46 7.53 20.10
N THR A 332 -34.90 6.29 20.35
CA THR A 332 -34.61 5.11 19.51
C THR A 332 -34.92 5.30 18.02
N ALA A 333 -36.02 5.99 17.68
CA ALA A 333 -36.40 6.18 16.28
C ALA A 333 -35.38 7.01 15.51
N LYS A 334 -34.91 8.13 16.09
CA LYS A 334 -33.90 9.01 15.47
C LYS A 334 -32.53 8.35 15.49
N ALA A 335 -32.12 7.77 16.62
CA ALA A 335 -30.82 7.11 16.77
C ALA A 335 -30.59 5.97 15.74
N ARG A 336 -31.65 5.25 15.36
CA ARG A 336 -31.57 4.19 14.33
C ARG A 336 -31.41 4.69 12.90
N THR A 337 -31.86 5.92 12.62
CA THR A 337 -31.81 6.52 11.28
C THR A 337 -30.66 7.50 11.11
N THR A 338 -30.08 8.02 12.20
CA THR A 338 -28.85 8.81 12.14
C THR A 338 -27.67 7.88 11.89
N LEU A 339 -27.14 7.89 10.67
CA LEU A 339 -26.00 7.06 10.28
C LEU A 339 -24.67 7.80 10.46
N VAL A 340 -23.66 7.06 10.89
CA VAL A 340 -22.25 7.48 10.92
C VAL A 340 -21.57 6.82 9.73
N SER A 341 -21.07 7.65 8.82
CA SER A 341 -20.43 7.26 7.56
C SER A 341 -19.01 7.79 7.51
N PHE A 342 -18.18 7.18 6.65
CA PHE A 342 -16.74 7.47 6.60
C PHE A 342 -16.29 7.78 5.18
N LEU A 343 -15.40 8.75 5.03
CA LEU A 343 -14.66 8.99 3.78
C LEU A 343 -13.19 8.67 3.99
N ALA A 344 -12.57 8.09 2.96
CA ALA A 344 -11.13 7.99 2.85
C ALA A 344 -10.52 9.27 2.28
N ALA A 345 -9.22 9.45 2.44
CA ALA A 345 -8.47 10.65 2.03
C ALA A 345 -8.54 10.97 0.52
N ASP A 346 -8.90 10.00 -0.31
CA ASP A 346 -9.16 10.18 -1.74
C ASP A 346 -10.59 10.67 -2.04
N GLY A 347 -11.43 10.86 -1.03
CA GLY A 347 -12.82 11.26 -1.11
C GLY A 347 -13.80 10.10 -1.34
N VAL A 348 -13.32 8.85 -1.39
CA VAL A 348 -14.19 7.69 -1.60
C VAL A 348 -14.91 7.34 -0.30
N ALA A 349 -16.23 7.16 -0.39
CA ALA A 349 -17.04 6.73 0.73
C ALA A 349 -16.82 5.24 1.05
N SER A 350 -16.70 4.93 2.34
CA SER A 350 -16.69 3.55 2.81
C SER A 350 -18.04 2.88 2.55
N GLN A 351 -18.00 1.58 2.21
CA GLN A 351 -19.21 0.75 2.14
C GLN A 351 -19.82 0.50 3.53
N GLN A 352 -19.03 0.62 4.59
CA GLN A 352 -19.46 0.40 5.96
C GLN A 352 -19.98 1.71 6.58
N SER A 353 -21.14 1.64 7.23
CA SER A 353 -21.70 2.70 8.07
C SER A 353 -22.37 2.08 9.31
N PHE A 354 -22.64 2.90 10.33
CA PHE A 354 -23.27 2.45 11.57
C PHE A 354 -24.35 3.44 12.02
N SER A 355 -25.50 2.98 12.52
CA SER A 355 -26.43 3.89 13.17
C SER A 355 -25.93 4.29 14.56
N VAL A 356 -26.32 5.47 15.05
CA VAL A 356 -26.02 5.91 16.42
C VAL A 356 -26.55 4.92 17.45
N ASP A 357 -27.71 4.30 17.21
CA ASP A 357 -28.27 3.21 18.05
C ASP A 357 -27.30 2.03 18.14
N THR A 358 -26.74 1.58 17.00
CA THR A 358 -25.78 0.47 16.96
C THR A 358 -24.49 0.82 17.68
N LEU A 359 -23.95 2.02 17.46
CA LEU A 359 -22.73 2.49 18.12
C LEU A 359 -22.89 2.60 19.64
N SER A 360 -24.08 3.00 20.11
CA SER A 360 -24.39 3.11 21.53
C SER A 360 -24.50 1.76 22.25
N TYR A 361 -24.57 0.65 21.51
CA TYR A 361 -24.76 -0.70 22.04
C TYR A 361 -23.59 -1.61 21.65
N PRO A 362 -22.41 -1.47 22.29
CA PRO A 362 -21.21 -2.25 21.95
C PRO A 362 -21.40 -3.77 22.17
N ASP A 363 -22.40 -4.19 22.92
CA ASP A 363 -22.78 -5.60 23.07
C ASP A 363 -23.27 -6.25 21.76
N ALA A 364 -23.63 -5.46 20.74
CA ALA A 364 -23.92 -5.96 19.40
C ALA A 364 -22.68 -6.54 18.70
N PHE A 365 -21.48 -6.19 19.17
CA PHE A 365 -20.22 -6.62 18.60
C PHE A 365 -19.51 -7.55 19.58
N GLY A 366 -19.10 -8.70 19.07
CA GLY A 366 -18.50 -9.76 19.84
C GLY A 366 -17.14 -10.20 19.33
N TYR A 367 -16.42 -10.85 20.23
CA TYR A 367 -15.26 -11.68 19.95
C TYR A 367 -15.73 -13.12 19.79
N TYR A 368 -15.49 -13.67 18.60
CA TYR A 368 -15.78 -15.06 18.30
C TYR A 368 -14.49 -15.86 18.22
N LYS A 369 -14.53 -17.07 18.79
CA LYS A 369 -13.47 -18.05 18.69
C LYS A 369 -13.80 -18.98 17.52
N LYS A 370 -12.91 -19.10 16.53
CA LYS A 370 -13.14 -20.01 15.41
C LYS A 370 -13.26 -21.44 15.94
N ASN A 371 -14.33 -22.15 15.59
CA ASN A 371 -14.54 -23.51 16.05
C ASN A 371 -13.63 -24.47 15.27
N ALA A 372 -13.02 -25.44 15.95
CA ALA A 372 -12.18 -26.44 15.28
C ALA A 372 -12.96 -27.35 14.31
N ALA A 373 -14.27 -27.48 14.49
CA ALA A 373 -15.15 -28.19 13.56
C ALA A 373 -15.51 -27.37 12.31
N ASP A 374 -15.16 -26.08 12.26
CA ASP A 374 -15.34 -25.22 11.10
C ASP A 374 -14.20 -25.41 10.08
N MET A 375 -14.45 -26.30 9.12
CA MET A 375 -13.54 -26.62 8.02
C MET A 375 -13.54 -25.56 6.91
N GLY A 376 -14.29 -24.46 7.03
CA GLY A 376 -14.34 -23.40 6.02
C GLY A 376 -15.06 -23.80 4.72
N ASP A 377 -15.79 -24.91 4.73
CA ASP A 377 -16.57 -25.45 3.61
C ASP A 377 -18.04 -24.96 3.60
N GLY A 378 -18.40 -24.10 4.55
CA GLY A 378 -19.76 -23.61 4.76
C GLY A 378 -20.72 -24.63 5.40
N GLY A 379 -20.24 -25.82 5.77
CA GLY A 379 -21.03 -26.89 6.38
C GLY A 379 -21.24 -26.71 7.89
N TYR A 380 -20.34 -25.97 8.56
CA TYR A 380 -20.41 -25.73 10.00
C TYR A 380 -21.57 -24.79 10.39
N LYS A 381 -22.27 -25.13 11.48
CA LYS A 381 -23.36 -24.33 12.04
C LYS A 381 -22.93 -23.73 13.37
N PRO A 382 -22.69 -22.41 13.45
CA PRO A 382 -22.28 -21.75 14.67
C PRO A 382 -23.32 -21.86 15.79
N THR A 383 -22.82 -21.82 17.03
CA THR A 383 -23.58 -21.87 18.27
C THR A 383 -23.22 -20.70 19.18
N ASN A 384 -24.01 -20.46 20.23
CA ASN A 384 -23.68 -19.42 21.22
C ASN A 384 -22.39 -19.71 22.00
N ALA A 385 -21.84 -20.93 21.94
CA ALA A 385 -20.57 -21.25 22.60
C ALA A 385 -19.35 -20.68 21.84
N ASP A 386 -19.52 -20.32 20.57
CA ASP A 386 -18.45 -19.75 19.74
C ASP A 386 -18.24 -18.24 20.02
N LEU A 387 -19.23 -17.58 20.62
CA LEU A 387 -19.13 -16.21 21.12
C LEU A 387 -18.48 -16.21 22.51
N VAL A 388 -17.31 -15.58 22.64
CA VAL A 388 -16.53 -15.53 23.89
C VAL A 388 -16.91 -14.33 24.74
N LYS A 389 -17.03 -13.17 24.11
CA LYS A 389 -17.22 -11.88 24.80
C LYS A 389 -17.95 -10.91 23.89
N THR A 390 -18.80 -10.06 24.46
CA THR A 390 -19.44 -8.91 23.80
C THR A 390 -18.91 -7.60 24.40
N GLY A 391 -19.35 -6.46 23.87
CA GLY A 391 -18.99 -5.16 24.41
C GLY A 391 -17.77 -4.55 23.72
N TYR A 392 -17.59 -4.84 22.43
CA TYR A 392 -16.52 -4.28 21.60
C TYR A 392 -17.03 -3.04 20.87
N PRO A 393 -16.62 -1.82 21.26
CA PRO A 393 -17.03 -0.62 20.54
C PRO A 393 -16.52 -0.64 19.10
N VAL A 394 -17.16 0.13 18.23
CA VAL A 394 -16.51 0.54 16.97
C VAL A 394 -15.38 1.48 17.36
N LEU A 395 -14.17 1.11 16.99
CA LEU A 395 -12.94 1.74 17.42
C LEU A 395 -12.35 2.58 16.30
N LEU A 396 -12.02 3.82 16.65
CA LEU A 396 -11.17 4.68 15.85
C LEU A 396 -9.72 4.41 16.27
N ALA A 397 -9.09 3.43 15.61
CA ALA A 397 -7.84 2.79 16.01
C ALA A 397 -6.61 3.49 15.43
N TYR A 398 -5.67 3.89 16.27
CA TYR A 398 -4.40 4.53 15.87
C TYR A 398 -3.19 3.58 15.89
N GLY A 399 -3.35 2.37 16.43
CA GLY A 399 -2.33 1.34 16.36
C GLY A 399 -2.87 -0.09 16.42
N VAL A 400 -1.97 -1.05 16.16
CA VAL A 400 -2.23 -2.49 16.13
C VAL A 400 -1.06 -3.25 16.76
N ASN A 401 -1.37 -4.26 17.59
CA ASN A 401 -0.39 -5.13 18.26
C ASN A 401 0.80 -4.37 18.88
N ASN A 402 0.52 -3.25 19.54
CA ASN A 402 1.48 -2.35 20.19
C ASN A 402 2.42 -1.55 19.25
N TYR A 403 2.00 -1.36 17.99
CA TYR A 403 2.68 -0.51 17.00
C TYR A 403 1.72 0.54 16.42
N PRO A 404 2.19 1.76 16.10
CA PRO A 404 1.35 2.79 15.48
C PRO A 404 1.09 2.47 14.00
N TYR A 405 0.01 3.04 13.47
CA TYR A 405 -0.31 2.89 12.04
C TYR A 405 0.53 3.78 11.12
N THR A 406 1.13 3.11 10.16
CA THR A 406 1.52 3.53 8.82
C THR A 406 0.51 4.29 7.95
N ILE A 407 0.88 5.25 7.10
CA ILE A 407 0.01 5.57 5.93
C ILE A 407 0.23 4.51 4.85
N GLY A 408 1.46 4.39 4.36
CA GLY A 408 1.80 3.56 3.20
C GLY A 408 2.93 2.57 3.47
N LYS A 409 3.07 1.57 2.58
CA LYS A 409 4.16 0.57 2.66
C LYS A 409 5.56 1.18 2.52
N SER A 410 5.67 2.39 1.98
CA SER A 410 6.93 3.14 1.83
C SER A 410 7.35 3.89 3.11
N ASP A 411 6.52 3.89 4.14
CA ASP A 411 6.84 4.58 5.39
C ASP A 411 7.90 3.81 6.18
N ALA A 412 8.84 4.53 6.79
CA ALA A 412 9.95 3.91 7.52
C ALA A 412 9.49 3.02 8.70
N GLY A 413 8.31 3.30 9.26
CA GLY A 413 7.67 2.52 10.33
C GLY A 413 6.76 1.39 9.82
N TYR A 414 6.71 1.12 8.51
CA TYR A 414 5.93 0.03 7.97
C TYR A 414 6.55 -1.33 8.32
N LEU A 415 5.74 -2.22 8.87
CA LEU A 415 6.09 -3.60 9.21
C LEU A 415 5.15 -4.54 8.48
N SER A 416 5.66 -5.18 7.42
CA SER A 416 4.89 -6.12 6.59
C SER A 416 4.32 -7.28 7.41
N GLY A 417 5.09 -7.81 8.37
CA GLY A 417 4.63 -8.85 9.30
C GLY A 417 3.45 -8.46 10.21
N LEU A 418 3.10 -7.17 10.30
CA LEU A 418 1.93 -6.65 11.02
C LEU A 418 0.86 -6.04 10.13
N ALA A 419 1.18 -5.72 8.87
CA ALA A 419 0.33 -4.96 7.97
C ALA A 419 -0.23 -3.66 8.62
N ASN A 420 0.64 -2.96 9.36
CA ASN A 420 0.30 -1.72 10.05
C ASN A 420 0.21 -0.49 9.11
N ASN A 421 -0.03 -0.65 7.81
CA ASN A 421 -0.26 0.49 6.88
C ASN A 421 -1.70 1.03 6.96
N GLY A 422 -2.16 1.82 5.99
CA GLY A 422 -3.56 2.21 5.81
C GLY A 422 -4.18 3.09 6.91
N GLY A 423 -3.36 3.71 7.74
CA GLY A 423 -3.73 4.71 8.73
C GLY A 423 -3.34 6.13 8.30
N PRO A 424 -2.92 7.01 9.23
CA PRO A 424 -2.53 6.73 10.63
C PRO A 424 -3.69 6.41 11.58
N MET A 425 -4.93 6.47 11.10
CA MET A 425 -6.10 6.01 11.85
C MET A 425 -7.04 5.18 10.99
N ARG A 426 -7.57 4.10 11.57
CA ARG A 426 -8.50 3.16 10.92
C ARG A 426 -9.79 3.01 11.72
N VAL A 427 -10.87 2.59 11.07
CA VAL A 427 -12.09 2.16 11.78
C VAL A 427 -12.09 0.64 11.87
N VAL A 428 -12.07 0.13 13.10
CA VAL A 428 -12.05 -1.31 13.44
C VAL A 428 -13.25 -1.64 14.30
N PHE A 429 -13.85 -2.81 14.12
CA PHE A 429 -15.04 -3.21 14.88
C PHE A 429 -15.13 -4.72 15.05
N GLY A 430 -15.77 -5.15 16.14
CA GLY A 430 -16.00 -6.56 16.43
C GLY A 430 -16.97 -7.23 15.44
N LYS A 431 -17.17 -8.53 15.60
CA LYS A 431 -18.08 -9.29 14.73
C LYS A 431 -19.50 -9.20 15.28
N THR A 432 -20.47 -8.93 14.42
CA THR A 432 -21.90 -9.02 14.81
C THR A 432 -22.40 -10.45 14.87
N GLU A 433 -21.80 -11.34 14.08
CA GLU A 433 -22.06 -12.77 14.04
C GLU A 433 -20.79 -13.55 13.66
N TYR A 434 -20.79 -14.86 13.91
CA TYR A 434 -19.64 -15.72 13.65
C TYR A 434 -19.09 -15.58 12.21
N SER A 435 -19.95 -15.58 11.19
CA SER A 435 -19.49 -15.52 9.79
C SER A 435 -19.25 -14.11 9.26
N HIS A 436 -19.40 -13.06 10.06
CA HIS A 436 -19.24 -11.68 9.60
C HIS A 436 -17.77 -11.42 9.20
N ALA A 437 -17.52 -11.10 7.93
CA ALA A 437 -16.21 -10.75 7.38
C ALA A 437 -15.76 -9.32 7.71
N ASN A 438 -15.86 -8.92 8.99
CA ASN A 438 -15.55 -7.58 9.47
C ASN A 438 -14.12 -7.12 9.20
N GLY A 439 -13.15 -8.03 9.07
CA GLY A 439 -11.77 -7.70 8.73
C GLY A 439 -11.62 -7.05 7.35
N SER A 440 -12.47 -7.46 6.40
CA SER A 440 -12.47 -6.91 5.03
C SER A 440 -13.18 -5.56 4.91
N TYR A 441 -13.89 -5.13 5.94
CA TYR A 441 -14.68 -3.89 5.97
C TYR A 441 -14.10 -2.82 6.91
N GLN A 442 -12.85 -3.00 7.36
CA GLN A 442 -12.14 -1.94 8.07
C GLN A 442 -11.96 -0.72 7.17
N VAL A 443 -12.17 0.48 7.73
CA VAL A 443 -11.95 1.72 6.98
C VAL A 443 -10.49 2.12 7.11
N GLN A 444 -9.81 2.25 5.98
CA GLN A 444 -8.42 2.68 5.87
C GLN A 444 -8.35 4.10 5.31
N TYR A 445 -7.23 4.79 5.57
CA TYR A 445 -7.00 6.16 5.11
C TYR A 445 -8.10 7.13 5.50
N LEU A 446 -8.67 6.97 6.70
CA LEU A 446 -9.83 7.75 7.14
C LEU A 446 -9.52 9.25 7.07
N SER A 447 -10.41 10.06 6.51
CA SER A 447 -10.30 11.52 6.50
C SER A 447 -11.50 12.21 7.12
N ASP A 448 -12.71 11.65 6.96
CA ASP A 448 -13.93 12.28 7.43
C ASP A 448 -14.84 11.26 8.13
N VAL A 449 -15.46 11.71 9.23
CA VAL A 449 -16.56 11.04 9.92
C VAL A 449 -17.79 11.93 9.81
N ILE A 450 -18.85 11.42 9.17
CA ILE A 450 -20.09 12.17 8.91
C ILE A 450 -21.21 11.56 9.75
N ILE A 451 -21.86 12.36 10.60
CA ILE A 451 -22.89 11.95 11.55
C ILE A 451 -24.24 12.54 11.13
N GLY A 452 -25.12 11.69 10.61
CA GLY A 452 -26.41 12.08 10.06
C GLY A 452 -26.29 12.57 8.60
N ASN A 453 -26.97 13.66 8.28
CA ASN A 453 -26.87 14.28 6.96
C ASN A 453 -25.55 15.05 6.84
N ASP A 454 -24.90 14.93 5.68
CA ASP A 454 -23.67 15.68 5.40
C ASP A 454 -23.99 17.18 5.25
N VAL A 455 -23.53 17.99 6.20
CA VAL A 455 -23.63 19.45 6.18
C VAL A 455 -22.21 20.02 6.25
N ARG A 456 -21.87 20.86 5.27
CA ARG A 456 -20.52 21.44 5.11
C ARG A 456 -20.38 22.73 5.91
N TYR A 457 -20.29 22.57 7.23
CA TYR A 457 -20.18 23.66 8.19
C TYR A 457 -18.94 24.53 7.98
N ASN A 458 -17.88 24.00 7.40
CA ASN A 458 -16.64 24.69 7.04
C ASN A 458 -16.77 25.68 5.87
N THR A 459 -17.93 25.80 5.21
CA THR A 459 -18.13 26.69 4.05
C THR A 459 -19.18 27.76 4.31
N HIS A 460 -19.09 28.91 3.65
CA HIS A 460 -20.11 29.95 3.69
C HIS A 460 -21.34 29.57 2.87
N LYS A 461 -21.17 28.96 1.69
CA LYS A 461 -22.28 28.68 0.79
C LYS A 461 -23.20 27.58 1.31
N TYR A 462 -22.62 26.54 1.91
CA TYR A 462 -23.32 25.30 2.26
C TYR A 462 -23.58 25.13 3.77
N THR A 463 -23.04 26.01 4.63
CA THR A 463 -23.43 26.06 6.05
C THR A 463 -24.89 26.49 6.21
N ASP A 464 -25.55 25.94 7.23
CA ASP A 464 -26.90 26.33 7.67
C ASP A 464 -26.90 27.56 8.60
N ASN A 465 -25.72 28.00 9.09
CA ASN A 465 -25.57 29.20 9.90
C ASN A 465 -25.83 30.45 9.05
N ALA A 466 -26.97 31.10 9.28
CA ALA A 466 -27.41 32.24 8.46
C ALA A 466 -26.42 33.42 8.44
N ALA A 467 -25.71 33.68 9.55
CA ALA A 467 -24.77 34.79 9.65
C ALA A 467 -23.48 34.53 8.86
N GLN A 468 -22.97 33.29 8.90
CA GLN A 468 -21.84 32.86 8.07
C GLN A 468 -22.27 32.76 6.59
N ASN A 469 -23.46 32.23 6.33
CA ASN A 469 -23.99 32.07 4.97
C ASN A 469 -24.16 33.42 4.24
N ALA A 470 -24.48 34.49 4.97
CA ALA A 470 -24.58 35.83 4.42
C ALA A 470 -23.27 36.31 3.75
N LEU A 471 -22.11 35.81 4.19
CA LEU A 471 -20.80 36.20 3.65
C LEU A 471 -20.45 35.53 2.33
N LYS A 472 -21.21 34.53 1.86
CA LYS A 472 -20.94 33.85 0.57
C LYS A 472 -20.97 34.81 -0.63
N ASN A 473 -21.70 35.91 -0.51
CA ASN A 473 -21.82 36.95 -1.54
C ASN A 473 -20.73 38.03 -1.45
N ASN A 474 -19.85 37.97 -0.44
CA ASN A 474 -18.70 38.87 -0.39
C ASN A 474 -17.79 38.59 -1.58
N THR A 475 -17.15 39.63 -2.09
CA THR A 475 -16.44 39.60 -3.36
C THR A 475 -14.93 39.74 -3.18
N LEU A 476 -14.20 38.96 -3.96
CA LEU A 476 -12.78 39.07 -4.20
C LEU A 476 -12.56 39.75 -5.55
N SER A 477 -11.91 40.91 -5.56
CA SER A 477 -11.49 41.58 -6.80
C SER A 477 -10.19 40.96 -7.31
N ILE A 478 -10.12 40.66 -8.61
CA ILE A 478 -8.98 40.00 -9.22
C ILE A 478 -8.59 40.76 -10.48
N GLU A 479 -7.45 41.43 -10.42
CA GLU A 479 -6.91 42.21 -11.52
C GLU A 479 -5.60 41.59 -11.99
N VAL A 480 -5.51 41.30 -13.29
CA VAL A 480 -4.31 40.79 -13.95
C VAL A 480 -3.81 41.84 -14.92
N TYR A 481 -2.56 42.24 -14.76
CA TYR A 481 -1.89 43.24 -15.58
C TYR A 481 -0.76 42.61 -16.40
N ASP A 482 -0.48 43.18 -17.56
CA ASP A 482 0.77 42.96 -18.27
C ASP A 482 1.94 43.77 -17.66
N GLU A 483 3.15 43.58 -18.17
CA GLU A 483 4.34 44.29 -17.69
C GLU A 483 4.22 45.83 -17.78
N LYS A 484 3.43 46.34 -18.74
CA LYS A 484 3.26 47.76 -19.07
C LYS A 484 2.08 48.38 -18.30
N GLY A 485 1.39 47.59 -17.47
CA GLY A 485 0.22 48.02 -16.70
C GLY A 485 -1.09 47.99 -17.48
N GLY A 486 -1.13 47.37 -18.66
CA GLY A 486 -2.36 47.07 -19.37
C GLY A 486 -3.16 45.99 -18.64
N VAL A 487 -4.48 46.16 -18.54
CA VAL A 487 -5.38 45.20 -17.88
C VAL A 487 -5.62 44.02 -18.82
N LEU A 488 -5.15 42.83 -18.44
CA LEU A 488 -5.37 41.56 -19.13
C LEU A 488 -6.67 40.90 -18.67
N LYS A 489 -6.97 41.00 -17.38
CA LYS A 489 -8.21 40.47 -16.77
C LYS A 489 -8.62 41.36 -15.62
N ASP A 490 -9.90 41.65 -15.57
CA ASP A 490 -10.56 42.31 -14.44
C ASP A 490 -11.81 41.49 -14.15
N SER A 491 -11.79 40.82 -13.01
CA SER A 491 -12.83 39.87 -12.63
C SER A 491 -13.14 39.98 -11.15
N THR A 492 -14.34 39.57 -10.80
CA THR A 492 -14.78 39.50 -9.41
C THR A 492 -15.37 38.13 -9.20
N MET A 493 -14.96 37.47 -8.13
CA MET A 493 -15.54 36.21 -7.68
C MET A 493 -16.15 36.39 -6.31
N THR A 494 -17.28 35.75 -6.07
CA THR A 494 -17.86 35.65 -4.74
C THR A 494 -17.17 34.54 -3.93
N VAL A 495 -17.22 34.64 -2.61
CA VAL A 495 -16.72 33.58 -1.71
C VAL A 495 -17.37 32.23 -2.02
N GLY A 496 -18.68 32.22 -2.28
CA GLY A 496 -19.41 31.01 -2.66
C GLY A 496 -18.94 30.39 -3.98
N GLU A 497 -18.57 31.21 -4.97
CA GLU A 497 -17.98 30.71 -6.22
C GLU A 497 -16.57 30.13 -6.02
N ILE A 498 -15.82 30.62 -5.03
CA ILE A 498 -14.51 30.05 -4.67
C ILE A 498 -14.70 28.69 -4.00
N GLU A 499 -15.68 28.55 -3.12
CA GLU A 499 -16.02 27.28 -2.47
C GLU A 499 -16.54 26.24 -3.48
N ASP A 500 -17.25 26.68 -4.51
CA ASP A 500 -17.75 25.83 -5.60
C ASP A 500 -16.64 25.16 -6.42
N ILE A 501 -15.42 25.69 -6.40
CA ILE A 501 -14.27 25.05 -7.06
C ILE A 501 -14.04 23.64 -6.48
N ILE A 502 -14.32 23.45 -5.19
CA ILE A 502 -14.10 22.20 -4.46
C ILE A 502 -15.44 21.48 -4.22
N TYR A 503 -16.48 22.22 -3.83
CA TYR A 503 -17.73 21.66 -3.31
C TYR A 503 -18.93 21.89 -4.23
N GLY A 504 -18.71 22.44 -5.43
CA GLY A 504 -19.76 22.70 -6.41
C GLY A 504 -20.44 21.42 -6.89
N GLU A 505 -21.71 21.54 -7.27
CA GLU A 505 -22.45 20.44 -7.88
C GLU A 505 -21.73 19.98 -9.17
N GLY A 506 -21.41 18.68 -9.26
CA GLY A 506 -20.76 18.08 -10.43
C GLY A 506 -19.23 18.19 -10.46
N VAL A 507 -18.58 18.72 -9.41
CA VAL A 507 -17.12 18.66 -9.29
C VAL A 507 -16.66 17.20 -9.13
N LEU A 508 -15.69 16.80 -9.96
CA LEU A 508 -15.16 15.43 -9.97
C LEU A 508 -14.12 15.23 -8.86
N GLY A 509 -13.98 14.00 -8.36
CA GLY A 509 -13.06 13.69 -7.25
C GLY A 509 -11.59 14.03 -7.54
N ASN A 510 -11.13 13.90 -8.80
CA ASN A 510 -9.79 14.32 -9.22
C ASN A 510 -9.60 15.85 -9.14
N THR A 511 -10.63 16.63 -9.47
CA THR A 511 -10.64 18.09 -9.30
C THR A 511 -10.54 18.46 -7.82
N VAL A 512 -11.32 17.81 -6.95
CA VAL A 512 -11.24 18.01 -5.50
C VAL A 512 -9.82 17.74 -5.01
N LYS A 513 -9.23 16.60 -5.40
CA LYS A 513 -7.88 16.20 -5.00
C LYS A 513 -6.79 17.19 -5.44
N ALA A 514 -6.96 17.82 -6.60
CA ALA A 514 -6.00 18.82 -7.12
C ALA A 514 -6.19 20.21 -6.50
N ALA A 515 -7.44 20.61 -6.24
CA ALA A 515 -7.78 21.97 -5.82
C ALA A 515 -7.77 22.17 -4.31
N ARG A 516 -8.21 21.17 -3.54
CA ARG A 516 -8.46 21.29 -2.11
C ARG A 516 -7.16 21.20 -1.32
N VAL A 517 -6.94 22.18 -0.45
CA VAL A 517 -5.91 22.15 0.58
C VAL A 517 -6.58 22.23 1.94
N LYS A 518 -6.35 21.23 2.80
CA LYS A 518 -6.66 21.26 4.24
C LYS A 518 -5.40 20.83 5.00
N ASP A 519 -4.80 21.75 5.74
CA ASP A 519 -3.52 21.50 6.43
C ASP A 519 -3.37 22.41 7.66
N SER A 520 -2.42 22.08 8.54
CA SER A 520 -2.11 22.82 9.76
C SER A 520 -1.02 23.87 9.52
N TYR A 521 -1.32 25.12 9.83
CA TYR A 521 -0.40 26.24 9.69
C TYR A 521 -0.15 26.93 11.03
N VAL A 522 1.10 27.34 11.25
CA VAL A 522 1.44 28.27 12.32
C VAL A 522 1.37 29.69 11.76
N THR A 523 0.43 30.49 12.23
CA THR A 523 0.25 31.88 11.80
C THR A 523 0.54 32.83 12.94
N ASN A 524 1.25 33.93 12.68
CA ASN A 524 1.46 34.98 13.67
C ASN A 524 0.23 35.89 13.71
N GLU A 525 -0.67 35.60 14.62
CA GLU A 525 -1.85 36.41 14.86
C GLU A 525 -1.54 37.53 15.86
N ASN A 526 -2.42 38.53 16.01
CA ASN A 526 -2.25 39.65 16.95
C ASN A 526 -2.01 39.23 18.43
N ARG A 527 -2.08 37.92 18.74
CA ARG A 527 -1.90 37.31 20.07
C ARG A 527 -0.66 36.40 20.18
N GLY A 528 0.18 36.33 19.14
CA GLY A 528 1.32 35.41 19.03
C GLY A 528 1.05 34.26 18.05
N SER A 529 2.05 33.40 17.88
CA SER A 529 1.99 32.27 16.93
C SER A 529 0.98 31.21 17.40
N THR A 530 -0.05 30.96 16.60
CA THR A 530 -1.08 29.93 16.83
C THR A 530 -1.02 28.89 15.73
N ARG A 531 -1.18 27.61 16.09
CA ARG A 531 -1.36 26.53 15.12
C ARG A 531 -2.84 26.30 14.90
N SER A 532 -3.30 26.39 13.65
CA SER A 532 -4.69 26.17 13.26
C SER A 532 -4.77 25.38 11.96
N VAL A 533 -5.84 24.61 11.78
CA VAL A 533 -6.16 23.98 10.50
C VAL A 533 -6.84 25.01 9.61
N TYR A 534 -6.32 25.21 8.41
CA TYR A 534 -6.95 26.04 7.39
C TYR A 534 -7.39 25.18 6.23
N GLU A 535 -8.51 25.55 5.62
CA GLU A 535 -9.02 24.91 4.41
C GLU A 535 -9.39 25.93 3.34
N GLY A 536 -9.06 25.59 2.09
CA GLY A 536 -9.30 26.45 0.96
C GLY A 536 -8.86 25.85 -0.37
N VAL A 537 -8.76 26.71 -1.38
CA VAL A 537 -8.24 26.37 -2.70
C VAL A 537 -6.74 26.62 -2.72
N GLY A 538 -5.95 25.65 -3.18
CA GLY A 538 -4.52 25.82 -3.41
C GLY A 538 -4.26 26.98 -4.37
N LEU A 539 -3.35 27.90 -4.04
CA LEU A 539 -3.14 29.11 -4.84
C LEU A 539 -2.59 28.79 -6.23
N GLU A 540 -1.78 27.74 -6.39
CA GLU A 540 -1.35 27.29 -7.71
C GLU A 540 -2.55 26.92 -8.57
N TYR A 541 -3.42 26.03 -8.08
CA TYR A 541 -4.63 25.61 -8.77
C TYR A 541 -5.57 26.79 -9.05
N PHE A 542 -5.75 27.68 -8.08
CA PHE A 542 -6.59 28.88 -8.24
C PHE A 542 -6.07 29.80 -9.36
N LEU A 543 -4.77 30.08 -9.37
CA LEU A 543 -4.18 30.98 -10.36
C LEU A 543 -4.09 30.33 -11.75
N MET A 544 -3.69 29.07 -11.82
CA MET A 544 -3.40 28.42 -13.10
C MET A 544 -4.65 27.82 -13.74
N ASP A 545 -5.43 27.04 -12.98
CA ASP A 545 -6.56 26.26 -13.52
C ASP A 545 -7.88 27.03 -13.46
N VAL A 546 -8.11 27.80 -12.39
CA VAL A 546 -9.37 28.56 -12.23
C VAL A 546 -9.32 29.89 -12.97
N LEU A 547 -8.27 30.69 -12.76
CA LEU A 547 -8.13 31.97 -13.44
C LEU A 547 -7.62 31.83 -14.88
N GLY A 548 -6.97 30.71 -15.22
CA GLY A 548 -6.42 30.46 -16.54
C GLY A 548 -5.26 31.42 -16.87
N LEU A 549 -4.38 31.70 -15.90
CA LEU A 549 -3.28 32.64 -16.13
C LEU A 549 -2.38 32.15 -17.27
N PRO A 550 -2.07 33.02 -18.25
CA PRO A 550 -1.28 32.65 -19.43
C PRO A 550 0.23 32.71 -19.13
N GLY A 551 0.68 32.50 -17.89
CA GLY A 551 2.09 32.65 -17.53
C GLY A 551 2.38 32.41 -16.04
N LYS A 552 3.59 31.95 -15.74
CA LYS A 552 4.10 31.70 -14.37
C LYS A 552 5.07 32.78 -13.88
N ASN A 553 5.18 33.90 -14.59
CA ASN A 553 6.19 34.93 -14.35
C ASN A 553 5.57 36.22 -13.86
N GLY A 554 6.26 36.87 -12.93
CA GLY A 554 5.86 38.15 -12.35
C GLY A 554 5.50 38.02 -10.87
N THR A 555 4.58 38.87 -10.41
CA THR A 555 4.28 39.04 -8.98
C THR A 555 2.80 38.97 -8.68
N VAL A 556 2.45 38.44 -7.52
CA VAL A 556 1.09 38.45 -6.97
C VAL A 556 1.08 39.28 -5.69
N THR A 557 0.14 40.21 -5.61
CA THR A 557 -0.13 41.02 -4.43
C THR A 557 -1.51 40.68 -3.88
N PHE A 558 -1.55 40.23 -2.62
CA PHE A 558 -2.78 40.01 -1.86
C PHE A 558 -3.01 41.20 -0.94
N SER A 559 -4.24 41.72 -0.88
CA SER A 559 -4.56 42.91 -0.09
C SER A 559 -5.94 42.85 0.55
N ASN A 560 -6.03 43.38 1.77
CA ASN A 560 -7.29 43.68 2.45
C ASN A 560 -7.64 45.19 2.43
N GLY A 561 -6.85 45.99 1.70
CA GLY A 561 -6.95 47.46 1.63
C GLY A 561 -6.11 48.21 2.67
N THR A 562 -5.60 47.53 3.70
CA THR A 562 -4.69 48.09 4.73
C THR A 562 -3.34 47.40 4.72
N ASP A 563 -3.36 46.06 4.77
CA ASP A 563 -2.19 45.19 4.69
C ASP A 563 -2.05 44.65 3.27
N GLU A 564 -0.79 44.51 2.83
CA GLU A 564 -0.46 43.94 1.51
C GLU A 564 0.69 42.95 1.64
N LEU A 565 0.59 41.85 0.88
CA LEU A 565 1.64 40.86 0.73
C LEU A 565 1.92 40.66 -0.75
N THR A 566 3.10 41.08 -1.20
CA THR A 566 3.58 40.84 -2.56
C THR A 566 4.62 39.74 -2.55
N VAL A 567 4.43 38.74 -3.41
CA VAL A 567 5.36 37.63 -3.63
C VAL A 567 5.57 37.42 -5.12
N THR A 568 6.69 36.81 -5.49
CA THR A 568 6.89 36.36 -6.87
C THR A 568 6.02 35.13 -7.16
N MET A 569 5.59 34.95 -8.42
CA MET A 569 4.90 33.73 -8.84
C MET A 569 5.77 32.49 -8.58
N ALA A 570 7.08 32.58 -8.78
CA ALA A 570 8.00 31.49 -8.49
C ALA A 570 8.03 31.09 -7.00
N GLU A 571 8.03 32.06 -6.08
CA GLU A 571 7.94 31.76 -4.64
C GLU A 571 6.60 31.13 -4.26
N LEU A 572 5.49 31.57 -4.88
CA LEU A 572 4.17 31.03 -4.61
C LEU A 572 3.99 29.60 -5.14
N LEU A 573 4.59 29.31 -6.30
CA LEU A 573 4.49 28.00 -6.98
C LEU A 573 5.56 27.00 -6.54
N ASN A 574 6.57 27.41 -5.77
CA ASN A 574 7.56 26.50 -5.23
C ASN A 574 6.97 25.73 -4.03
N GLY A 575 6.60 24.46 -4.26
CA GLY A 575 6.05 23.57 -3.25
C GLY A 575 7.02 23.28 -2.10
N GLY A 576 6.75 23.86 -0.92
CA GLY A 576 7.29 23.40 0.35
C GLY A 576 6.53 22.18 0.89
N SER A 577 6.79 21.79 2.14
CA SER A 577 6.09 20.67 2.80
C SER A 577 4.58 20.88 3.01
N SER A 578 4.12 22.13 2.97
CA SER A 578 2.71 22.53 2.99
C SER A 578 2.42 23.41 1.77
N ALA A 579 1.18 23.38 1.28
CA ALA A 579 0.77 24.12 0.09
C ALA A 579 0.34 25.56 0.45
N ALA A 580 0.56 26.52 -0.45
CA ALA A 580 -0.02 27.85 -0.32
C ALA A 580 -1.52 27.82 -0.66
N LEU A 581 -2.36 28.52 0.12
CA LEU A 581 -3.82 28.50 -0.10
C LEU A 581 -4.51 29.84 0.05
N LEU A 582 -5.64 29.97 -0.67
CA LEU A 582 -6.70 30.93 -0.40
C LEU A 582 -7.73 30.25 0.50
N ALA A 583 -7.59 30.45 1.80
CA ALA A 583 -8.42 29.85 2.83
C ALA A 583 -9.79 30.53 2.93
N PHE A 584 -10.84 29.73 3.06
CA PHE A 584 -12.19 30.19 3.43
C PHE A 584 -12.64 29.62 4.77
N ALA A 585 -11.94 28.62 5.33
CA ALA A 585 -12.26 28.02 6.63
C ALA A 585 -11.04 27.96 7.56
N LYS A 586 -11.33 27.92 8.86
CA LYS A 586 -10.36 27.69 9.92
C LYS A 586 -10.99 26.82 11.00
N ASN A 587 -10.31 25.73 11.38
CA ASN A 587 -10.72 24.79 12.42
C ASN A 587 -12.19 24.34 12.27
N GLY A 588 -12.57 23.88 11.07
CA GLY A 588 -13.93 23.42 10.76
C GLY A 588 -15.01 24.51 10.63
N SER A 589 -14.70 25.81 10.76
CA SER A 589 -15.68 26.89 10.63
C SER A 589 -15.32 27.89 9.51
N PRO A 590 -16.30 28.50 8.82
CA PRO A 590 -16.04 29.48 7.78
C PRO A 590 -15.44 30.74 8.41
N LEU A 591 -14.46 31.35 7.74
CA LEU A 591 -13.78 32.53 8.27
C LEU A 591 -14.73 33.75 8.32
N VAL A 592 -14.66 34.57 9.35
CA VAL A 592 -15.44 35.82 9.46
C VAL A 592 -14.55 37.05 9.61
N PRO A 593 -14.99 38.26 9.23
CA PRO A 593 -14.11 39.45 9.23
C PRO A 593 -13.44 39.78 10.56
N SER A 594 -14.14 39.59 11.67
CA SER A 594 -13.63 39.94 13.00
C SER A 594 -14.32 39.15 14.12
N GLU A 595 -13.74 39.21 15.33
CA GLU A 595 -14.33 38.65 16.55
C GLU A 595 -15.70 39.26 16.94
N THR A 596 -16.09 40.40 16.35
CA THR A 596 -17.40 41.03 16.59
C THR A 596 -18.45 40.65 15.53
N SER A 597 -18.10 39.80 14.59
CA SER A 597 -19.02 39.34 13.53
C SER A 597 -20.07 38.39 14.11
N GLU A 598 -21.31 38.47 13.64
CA GLU A 598 -22.40 37.61 14.15
C GLU A 598 -22.13 36.11 13.94
N GLY A 599 -21.39 35.74 12.90
CA GLY A 599 -20.95 34.37 12.62
C GLY A 599 -19.64 33.94 13.30
N TYR A 600 -19.06 34.76 14.18
CA TYR A 600 -17.81 34.43 14.88
C TYR A 600 -18.02 33.31 15.91
N VAL A 601 -17.15 32.31 15.83
CA VAL A 601 -17.09 31.18 16.75
C VAL A 601 -15.71 31.20 17.39
N LYS A 602 -15.68 31.47 18.70
CA LYS A 602 -14.46 31.41 19.50
C LYS A 602 -14.07 29.96 19.79
N GLU A 603 -15.02 29.19 20.30
CA GLU A 603 -14.82 27.81 20.76
C GLU A 603 -16.15 27.05 20.74
N PHE A 604 -16.07 25.73 20.55
CA PHE A 604 -17.18 24.81 20.81
C PHE A 604 -17.02 24.19 22.20
N ALA A 605 -18.13 24.02 22.90
CA ALA A 605 -18.15 23.23 24.13
C ALA A 605 -17.99 21.75 23.79
N LEU A 606 -17.22 21.04 24.60
CA LEU A 606 -17.05 19.59 24.53
C LEU A 606 -17.68 18.97 25.78
N GLU A 607 -17.94 17.67 25.74
CA GLU A 607 -18.55 16.90 26.83
C GLU A 607 -17.55 15.89 27.44
N PRO A 608 -16.57 16.35 28.25
CA PRO A 608 -15.58 15.50 28.93
C PRO A 608 -16.15 14.25 29.62
N PHE A 609 -15.47 13.12 29.46
CA PHE A 609 -15.76 11.90 30.22
C PHE A 609 -14.93 11.82 31.51
N ILE A 610 -13.74 12.45 31.50
CA ILE A 610 -12.86 12.57 32.66
C ILE A 610 -12.37 14.02 32.82
N ASP A 611 -11.98 14.42 34.03
CA ASP A 611 -11.53 15.79 34.35
C ASP A 611 -10.30 16.25 33.53
N ALA A 612 -9.53 15.30 32.98
CA ALA A 612 -8.35 15.57 32.17
C ALA A 612 -8.67 15.86 30.69
N ASP A 613 -9.89 15.56 30.23
CA ASP A 613 -10.28 15.84 28.85
C ASP A 613 -10.48 17.36 28.65
N PRO A 614 -10.07 17.92 27.51
CA PRO A 614 -10.39 19.30 27.18
C PRO A 614 -11.90 19.53 27.19
N ALA A 615 -12.37 20.58 27.86
CA ALA A 615 -13.79 20.96 27.88
C ALA A 615 -14.20 21.87 26.72
N VAL A 616 -13.24 22.34 25.91
CA VAL A 616 -13.48 23.25 24.78
C VAL A 616 -12.58 22.92 23.61
N TYR A 617 -13.12 23.02 22.40
CA TYR A 617 -12.36 23.04 21.16
C TYR A 617 -12.27 24.48 20.66
N ARG A 618 -11.05 25.02 20.55
CA ARG A 618 -10.87 26.40 20.07
C ARG A 618 -10.98 26.46 18.55
N VAL A 619 -11.79 27.40 18.09
CA VAL A 619 -12.05 27.64 16.67
C VAL A 619 -11.35 28.92 16.23
N ASP A 620 -11.71 30.05 16.85
CA ASP A 620 -11.19 31.39 16.56
C ASP A 620 -11.20 31.72 15.05
N ASN A 621 -12.36 31.54 14.39
CA ASN A 621 -12.54 31.68 12.93
C ASN A 621 -12.52 33.12 12.39
N TYR A 622 -11.87 34.08 13.04
CA TYR A 622 -11.77 35.44 12.51
C TYR A 622 -10.67 35.55 11.42
N GLY A 623 -10.69 36.65 10.65
CA GLY A 623 -9.73 36.92 9.58
C GLY A 623 -10.23 36.59 8.17
N GLY A 624 -11.55 36.51 7.98
CA GLY A 624 -12.23 36.17 6.74
C GLY A 624 -13.02 37.28 6.07
N PRO A 625 -13.86 36.95 5.07
CA PRO A 625 -14.27 35.59 4.69
C PRO A 625 -13.22 34.81 3.89
N LEU A 626 -12.16 35.48 3.42
CA LEU A 626 -11.01 34.85 2.78
C LEU A 626 -9.72 35.28 3.45
N ALA A 627 -8.76 34.37 3.54
CA ALA A 627 -7.40 34.65 3.98
C ALA A 627 -6.39 34.01 3.03
N THR A 628 -5.26 34.67 2.80
CA THR A 628 -4.14 34.06 2.07
C THR A 628 -3.13 33.55 3.08
N ILE A 629 -2.75 32.27 2.97
CA ILE A 629 -1.76 31.61 3.83
C ILE A 629 -0.62 31.10 2.93
N LEU A 630 0.59 31.61 3.14
CA LEU A 630 1.79 31.20 2.43
C LEU A 630 2.77 30.54 3.42
N PRO A 631 3.02 29.23 3.30
CA PRO A 631 3.96 28.53 4.17
C PRO A 631 5.38 29.04 3.94
N VAL A 632 6.15 29.15 5.03
CA VAL A 632 7.58 29.49 4.99
C VAL A 632 8.34 28.43 5.78
N LEU A 633 9.32 27.79 5.15
CA LEU A 633 10.06 26.70 5.78
C LEU A 633 10.73 27.16 7.08
N GLY A 634 10.39 26.53 8.20
CA GLY A 634 11.03 26.76 9.49
C GLY A 634 10.58 28.03 10.25
N THR A 635 9.57 28.76 9.77
CA THR A 635 9.00 29.92 10.46
C THR A 635 7.47 29.98 10.33
N ASP A 636 6.85 30.94 11.01
CA ASP A 636 5.42 31.22 10.84
C ASP A 636 5.09 31.52 9.37
N ALA A 637 3.92 31.07 8.94
CA ALA A 637 3.39 31.36 7.61
C ALA A 637 3.17 32.86 7.43
N LYS A 638 3.46 33.38 6.24
CA LYS A 638 3.06 34.74 5.86
C LYS A 638 1.57 34.71 5.55
N SER A 639 0.81 35.67 6.07
CA SER A 639 -0.63 35.72 5.85
C SER A 639 -1.15 37.12 5.64
N VAL A 640 -2.19 37.24 4.81
CA VAL A 640 -3.07 38.41 4.76
C VAL A 640 -4.46 37.93 5.12
N LEU A 641 -5.03 38.50 6.18
CA LEU A 641 -6.38 38.18 6.65
C LEU A 641 -7.40 39.11 5.98
N ASN A 642 -8.62 38.62 5.80
CA ASN A 642 -9.75 39.32 5.16
C ASN A 642 -9.38 39.88 3.78
N VAL A 643 -8.82 39.02 2.92
CA VAL A 643 -8.38 39.38 1.57
C VAL A 643 -9.59 39.78 0.74
N THR A 644 -9.51 40.96 0.13
CA THR A 644 -10.56 41.51 -0.74
C THR A 644 -10.07 41.79 -2.14
N SER A 645 -8.75 41.77 -2.38
CA SER A 645 -8.19 41.88 -3.73
C SER A 645 -6.92 41.06 -3.93
N ILE A 646 -6.78 40.55 -5.16
CA ILE A 646 -5.57 39.93 -5.70
C ILE A 646 -5.19 40.72 -6.95
N LYS A 647 -3.95 41.23 -6.97
CA LYS A 647 -3.37 41.88 -8.15
C LYS A 647 -2.23 41.05 -8.66
N ILE A 648 -2.31 40.62 -9.90
CA ILE A 648 -1.27 39.84 -10.56
C ILE A 648 -0.65 40.73 -11.62
N LYS A 649 0.67 40.88 -11.58
CA LYS A 649 1.42 41.51 -12.66
C LYS A 649 2.21 40.43 -13.37
N LEU A 650 1.78 40.10 -14.59
CA LEU A 650 2.47 39.13 -15.44
C LEU A 650 3.62 39.80 -16.17
N GLU A 651 4.73 39.10 -16.23
CA GLU A 651 5.87 39.46 -17.06
C GLU A 651 5.85 38.60 -18.32
N PRO A 652 6.07 39.17 -19.52
CA PRO A 652 6.15 38.40 -20.75
C PRO A 652 7.18 37.29 -20.62
N ASP A 653 6.80 36.13 -21.13
CA ASP A 653 7.75 35.07 -21.35
C ASP A 653 8.74 35.52 -22.44
N VAL A 654 9.99 35.78 -22.04
CA VAL A 654 11.04 36.27 -22.95
C VAL A 654 11.40 35.26 -24.03
N TYR A 655 11.00 34.00 -23.86
CA TYR A 655 11.15 32.93 -24.83
C TYR A 655 10.02 32.88 -25.86
N ALA A 656 8.92 33.61 -25.64
CA ALA A 656 7.72 33.54 -26.46
C ALA A 656 7.68 34.59 -27.60
N HIS A 657 7.06 34.24 -28.73
CA HIS A 657 6.92 35.04 -29.95
C HIS A 657 5.83 36.10 -29.83
N THR A 658 5.83 36.88 -28.74
CA THR A 658 4.76 37.83 -28.42
C THR A 658 5.05 39.26 -28.87
N SER A 659 6.28 39.58 -29.27
CA SER A 659 6.72 40.94 -29.63
C SER A 659 7.55 40.99 -30.90
N GLU A 660 7.53 42.13 -31.60
CA GLU A 660 8.34 42.34 -32.80
C GLU A 660 9.85 42.25 -32.50
N PRO A 661 10.65 41.56 -33.34
CA PRO A 661 10.29 40.99 -34.64
C PRO A 661 9.72 39.56 -34.60
N TYR A 662 9.68 38.92 -33.43
CA TYR A 662 9.33 37.51 -33.25
C TYR A 662 7.85 37.22 -33.51
N SER A 663 6.96 38.18 -33.23
CA SER A 663 5.50 38.06 -33.45
C SER A 663 5.08 37.66 -34.87
N SER A 664 5.94 37.89 -35.86
CA SER A 664 5.72 37.43 -37.24
C SER A 664 5.69 35.90 -37.38
N LEU A 665 6.32 35.16 -36.46
CA LEU A 665 6.40 33.71 -36.47
C LEU A 665 5.35 33.04 -35.58
N ALA A 666 4.59 33.80 -34.78
CA ALA A 666 3.61 33.27 -33.81
C ALA A 666 2.52 32.39 -34.44
N ASN A 667 2.16 32.66 -35.70
CA ASN A 667 1.16 31.88 -36.45
C ASN A 667 1.74 30.69 -37.23
N SER A 668 3.06 30.47 -37.16
CA SER A 668 3.67 29.23 -37.68
C SER A 668 3.10 28.06 -36.89
N SER A 669 2.98 26.88 -37.50
CA SER A 669 2.28 25.76 -36.86
C SER A 669 2.97 24.43 -37.03
N VAL A 670 2.67 23.52 -36.12
CA VAL A 670 3.03 22.10 -36.16
C VAL A 670 1.76 21.27 -36.21
N ARG A 671 1.71 20.32 -37.15
CA ARG A 671 0.62 19.34 -37.27
C ARG A 671 1.02 18.02 -36.62
N ILE A 672 0.26 17.54 -35.64
CA ILE A 672 0.46 16.25 -34.97
C ILE A 672 -0.66 15.29 -35.38
N TYR A 673 -0.31 14.16 -36.00
CA TYR A 673 -1.27 13.24 -36.64
C TYR A 673 -0.75 11.80 -36.67
N GLY A 674 -1.54 10.87 -37.21
CA GLY A 674 -1.11 9.49 -37.51
C GLY A 674 -2.03 8.43 -36.93
N GLU A 675 -1.84 7.18 -37.35
CA GLU A 675 -2.71 6.05 -36.98
C GLU A 675 -2.60 5.66 -35.49
N GLY A 676 -1.48 5.99 -34.83
CA GLY A 676 -1.27 5.76 -33.40
C GLY A 676 -2.01 6.72 -32.48
N LEU A 677 -2.73 7.70 -33.03
CA LEU A 677 -3.51 8.68 -32.26
C LEU A 677 -5.02 8.53 -32.52
N ASN A 678 -5.83 8.93 -31.55
CA ASN A 678 -7.29 8.96 -31.64
C ASN A 678 -7.80 10.16 -32.46
N ALA A 679 -6.98 11.21 -32.58
CA ALA A 679 -7.30 12.41 -33.33
C ALA A 679 -6.04 13.01 -33.98
N GLU A 680 -6.24 14.02 -34.82
CA GLU A 680 -5.20 14.89 -35.35
C GLU A 680 -5.39 16.29 -34.77
N LYS A 681 -4.28 17.00 -34.48
CA LYS A 681 -4.32 18.36 -33.97
C LYS A 681 -3.21 19.21 -34.58
N THR A 682 -3.52 20.47 -34.87
CA THR A 682 -2.54 21.46 -35.33
C THR A 682 -2.42 22.54 -34.26
N TYR A 683 -1.21 22.85 -33.85
CA TYR A 683 -0.91 23.92 -32.89
C TYR A 683 -0.11 25.01 -33.59
N SER A 684 -0.51 26.27 -33.44
CA SER A 684 0.37 27.40 -33.72
C SER A 684 1.46 27.53 -32.66
N VAL A 685 2.52 28.27 -32.96
CA VAL A 685 3.57 28.62 -31.99
C VAL A 685 2.95 29.33 -30.80
N SER A 686 2.03 30.28 -31.04
CA SER A 686 1.32 30.95 -29.96
C SER A 686 0.43 30.00 -29.13
N ASP A 687 -0.14 28.95 -29.75
CA ASP A 687 -0.91 27.95 -29.00
C ASP A 687 0.00 27.19 -28.03
N LEU A 688 1.17 26.74 -28.48
CA LEU A 688 2.14 26.04 -27.62
C LEU A 688 2.69 26.96 -26.54
N GLU A 689 3.01 28.21 -26.88
CA GLU A 689 3.47 29.21 -25.92
C GLU A 689 2.41 29.57 -24.88
N SER A 690 1.12 29.43 -25.20
CA SER A 690 0.05 29.63 -24.22
C SER A 690 -0.06 28.51 -23.18
N MET A 691 0.56 27.34 -23.42
CA MET A 691 0.56 26.18 -22.50
C MET A 691 1.57 26.33 -21.34
N GLN A 692 1.56 27.48 -20.68
CA GLN A 692 2.59 27.86 -19.68
C GLN A 692 2.60 26.96 -18.44
N THR A 693 1.50 26.30 -18.11
CA THR A 693 1.45 25.28 -17.04
C THR A 693 2.33 24.07 -17.34
N ARG A 694 2.46 23.71 -18.62
CA ARG A 694 3.22 22.56 -19.14
C ARG A 694 4.59 22.93 -19.70
N ALA A 695 4.86 24.22 -19.90
CA ALA A 695 6.13 24.68 -20.43
C ALA A 695 7.27 24.46 -19.44
N VAL A 696 8.28 23.70 -19.87
CA VAL A 696 9.49 23.39 -19.10
C VAL A 696 10.64 24.24 -19.61
N THR A 697 11.44 24.79 -18.69
CA THR A 697 12.74 25.41 -19.00
C THR A 697 13.84 24.57 -18.37
N SER A 698 14.79 24.08 -19.16
CA SER A 698 15.90 23.27 -18.65
C SER A 698 17.15 23.41 -19.50
N ASP A 699 18.30 23.03 -18.94
CA ASP A 699 19.59 23.08 -19.62
C ASP A 699 19.90 21.71 -20.23
N TYR A 700 20.20 21.70 -21.53
CA TYR A 700 20.43 20.49 -22.31
C TYR A 700 21.88 20.43 -22.77
N SER A 701 22.49 19.28 -22.57
CA SER A 701 23.75 18.93 -23.19
C SER A 701 23.53 18.49 -24.65
N VAL A 702 24.23 19.13 -25.59
CA VAL A 702 24.17 18.82 -27.02
C VAL A 702 25.57 18.48 -27.49
N LEU A 703 25.75 17.23 -27.94
CA LEU A 703 27.01 16.72 -28.46
C LEU A 703 26.93 16.62 -29.99
N ILE A 704 27.81 17.37 -30.66
CA ILE A 704 28.02 17.29 -32.10
C ILE A 704 29.01 16.14 -32.37
N SER A 705 28.55 15.03 -32.95
CA SER A 705 29.33 13.88 -33.45
C SER A 705 30.77 13.76 -32.89
N ASN A 706 30.89 13.35 -31.62
CA ASN A 706 32.13 13.10 -30.87
C ASN A 706 33.17 14.25 -30.82
N SER A 707 32.73 15.49 -31.03
CA SER A 707 33.64 16.64 -31.16
C SER A 707 33.48 17.66 -30.04
N LYS A 708 32.33 18.34 -29.98
CA LYS A 708 32.08 19.44 -29.04
C LYS A 708 30.77 19.20 -28.30
N LEU A 709 30.90 19.04 -26.98
CA LEU A 709 29.79 19.07 -26.04
C LEU A 709 29.50 20.54 -25.70
N THR A 710 28.26 20.97 -25.89
CA THR A 710 27.78 22.30 -25.51
C THR A 710 26.58 22.17 -24.58
N GLU A 711 26.36 23.19 -23.76
CA GLU A 711 25.16 23.31 -22.93
C GLU A 711 24.34 24.50 -23.44
N ALA A 712 23.03 24.32 -23.56
CA ALA A 712 22.11 25.38 -23.93
C ALA A 712 20.79 25.21 -23.18
N ARG A 713 20.21 26.34 -22.76
CA ARG A 713 18.90 26.34 -22.10
C ARG A 713 17.81 26.35 -23.17
N TYR A 714 16.78 25.54 -23.00
CA TYR A 714 15.63 25.54 -23.90
C TYR A 714 14.33 25.63 -23.11
N ARG A 715 13.35 26.31 -23.70
CA ARG A 715 11.98 26.39 -23.20
C ARG A 715 11.00 25.84 -24.23
N GLY A 716 10.12 24.93 -23.80
CA GLY A 716 9.22 24.20 -24.68
C GLY A 716 8.21 23.34 -23.96
N ILE A 717 7.41 22.60 -24.74
CA ILE A 717 6.42 21.65 -24.22
C ILE A 717 6.99 20.23 -24.33
N PRO A 718 6.91 19.39 -23.26
CA PRO A 718 7.22 17.97 -23.36
C PRO A 718 6.43 17.32 -24.50
N VAL A 719 7.16 16.78 -25.49
CA VAL A 719 6.52 16.35 -26.74
C VAL A 719 5.57 15.17 -26.54
N TYR A 720 5.93 14.27 -25.61
CA TYR A 720 5.15 13.08 -25.30
C TYR A 720 3.77 13.42 -24.71
N GLU A 721 3.68 14.46 -23.87
CA GLU A 721 2.41 14.90 -23.29
C GLU A 721 1.43 15.45 -24.36
N LEU A 722 1.94 15.95 -25.49
CA LEU A 722 1.07 16.36 -26.59
C LEU A 722 0.37 15.14 -27.21
N PHE A 723 1.04 13.98 -27.25
CA PHE A 723 0.44 12.76 -27.78
C PHE A 723 -0.63 12.21 -26.84
N THR A 724 -0.38 12.21 -25.53
CA THR A 724 -1.36 11.75 -24.54
C THR A 724 -2.61 12.64 -24.54
N GLU A 725 -2.45 13.97 -24.70
CA GLU A 725 -3.58 14.92 -24.84
C GLU A 725 -4.43 14.64 -26.08
N ILE A 726 -3.80 14.37 -27.23
CA ILE A 726 -4.51 14.06 -28.48
C ILE A 726 -5.18 12.67 -28.42
N GLY A 727 -4.70 11.81 -27.51
CA GLY A 727 -5.19 10.47 -27.27
C GLY A 727 -4.31 9.43 -27.94
N LEU A 728 -3.27 8.98 -27.23
CA LEU A 728 -2.38 7.91 -27.67
C LEU A 728 -3.13 6.56 -27.65
N LYS A 729 -3.05 5.79 -28.73
CA LYS A 729 -3.59 4.42 -28.78
C LYS A 729 -2.65 3.44 -28.11
N ASN A 730 -3.20 2.35 -27.57
CA ASN A 730 -2.44 1.27 -26.94
C ASN A 730 -1.42 0.61 -27.88
N ASN A 731 -1.62 0.67 -29.20
CA ASN A 731 -0.71 0.15 -30.20
C ASN A 731 0.09 1.25 -30.92
N ALA A 732 0.25 2.44 -30.33
CA ALA A 732 1.08 3.48 -30.92
C ALA A 732 2.54 3.00 -31.11
N GLY A 733 3.11 3.32 -32.25
CA GLY A 733 4.47 2.95 -32.66
C GLY A 733 5.39 4.15 -32.84
N ASP A 734 6.30 4.06 -33.81
CA ASP A 734 7.31 5.07 -34.11
C ASP A 734 6.73 6.47 -34.39
N VAL A 735 7.50 7.49 -34.04
CA VAL A 735 7.21 8.92 -34.22
C VAL A 735 8.15 9.53 -35.24
N LYS A 736 7.61 10.06 -36.34
CA LYS A 736 8.37 10.81 -37.34
C LYS A 736 8.19 12.31 -37.14
N VAL A 737 9.28 13.05 -37.03
CA VAL A 737 9.27 14.51 -36.90
C VAL A 737 9.81 15.13 -38.18
N TYR A 738 8.98 15.91 -38.86
CA TYR A 738 9.27 16.54 -40.14
C TYR A 738 9.71 17.99 -39.95
N ALA A 739 10.83 18.34 -40.57
CA ALA A 739 11.32 19.71 -40.70
C ALA A 739 10.69 20.40 -41.92
N GLU A 740 10.71 21.73 -41.93
CA GLU A 740 10.18 22.57 -43.00
C GLU A 740 10.81 22.27 -44.38
N ASP A 741 12.07 21.83 -44.41
CA ASP A 741 12.77 21.47 -45.65
C ASP A 741 12.35 20.10 -46.23
N GLY A 742 11.43 19.38 -45.57
CA GLY A 742 10.91 18.08 -45.96
C GLY A 742 11.75 16.89 -45.45
N THR A 743 12.85 17.14 -44.74
CA THR A 743 13.57 16.06 -44.04
C THR A 743 12.80 15.61 -42.79
N HIS A 744 13.08 14.39 -42.32
CA HIS A 744 12.49 13.88 -41.09
C HIS A 744 13.46 12.97 -40.33
N VAL A 745 13.24 12.89 -39.03
CA VAL A 745 13.88 11.92 -38.13
C VAL A 745 12.81 11.05 -37.50
N THR A 746 13.08 9.75 -37.39
CA THR A 746 12.17 8.78 -36.76
C THR A 746 12.70 8.44 -35.38
N PHE A 747 11.82 8.45 -34.38
CA PHE A 747 12.10 8.15 -32.99
C PHE A 747 11.19 7.02 -32.53
N SER A 748 11.69 6.17 -31.62
CA SER A 748 10.79 5.33 -30.83
C SER A 748 10.02 6.21 -29.83
N LEU A 749 8.81 5.80 -29.47
CA LEU A 749 7.96 6.55 -28.57
C LEU A 749 8.54 6.56 -27.14
N SER A 750 9.13 5.44 -26.72
CA SER A 750 9.91 5.25 -25.49
C SER A 750 11.05 6.26 -25.32
N LEU A 751 11.72 6.63 -26.41
CA LEU A 751 12.80 7.61 -26.39
C LEU A 751 12.26 9.02 -26.07
N LEU A 752 11.08 9.36 -26.61
CA LEU A 752 10.40 10.63 -26.34
C LEU A 752 9.68 10.65 -24.98
N LYS A 753 9.23 9.49 -24.49
CA LYS A 753 8.63 9.28 -23.16
C LYS A 753 9.61 9.56 -22.04
N LYS A 754 10.85 9.06 -22.16
CA LYS A 754 11.86 9.07 -21.09
C LYS A 754 12.08 10.48 -20.53
N GLN A 755 11.91 10.64 -19.22
CA GLN A 755 12.05 11.91 -18.49
C GLN A 755 13.30 11.98 -17.60
N ASN A 756 14.11 10.92 -17.54
CA ASN A 756 15.26 10.81 -16.64
C ASN A 756 16.62 10.91 -17.35
N TYR A 757 16.70 11.70 -18.42
CA TYR A 757 17.99 11.95 -19.08
C TYR A 757 18.89 12.84 -18.22
N THR A 758 20.20 12.68 -18.40
CA THR A 758 21.22 13.46 -17.68
C THR A 758 21.73 14.60 -18.55
N ASN A 759 21.88 15.78 -17.96
CA ASN A 759 22.71 16.83 -18.52
C ASN A 759 24.20 16.48 -18.28
N TYR A 760 24.94 16.09 -19.32
CA TYR A 760 26.34 15.69 -19.19
C TYR A 760 27.34 16.84 -19.03
N VAL A 761 26.90 18.10 -19.14
CA VAL A 761 27.72 19.26 -18.78
C VAL A 761 27.57 19.56 -17.28
N THR A 762 26.34 19.54 -16.77
CA THR A 762 26.01 19.79 -15.35
C THR A 762 25.13 18.67 -14.76
N PRO A 763 25.70 17.50 -14.38
CA PRO A 763 24.91 16.31 -14.03
C PRO A 763 24.06 16.38 -12.75
N SER A 764 24.28 17.38 -11.90
CA SER A 764 23.52 17.56 -10.66
C SER A 764 22.16 18.26 -10.85
N GLN A 765 21.82 18.64 -12.09
CA GLN A 765 20.53 19.25 -12.41
C GLN A 765 19.40 18.21 -12.48
N ALA A 766 18.16 18.70 -12.44
CA ALA A 766 16.98 17.87 -12.55
C ALA A 766 16.99 17.01 -13.82
N PRO A 767 16.42 15.79 -13.76
CA PRO A 767 16.31 14.91 -14.92
C PRO A 767 15.56 15.59 -16.10
N LEU A 768 16.00 15.30 -17.33
CA LEU A 768 15.50 15.92 -18.57
C LEU A 768 14.59 14.98 -19.37
N GLY A 769 13.67 15.55 -20.17
CA GLY A 769 12.86 14.85 -21.16
C GLY A 769 12.94 15.49 -22.56
N ALA A 770 12.33 14.86 -23.57
CA ALA A 770 12.26 15.44 -24.91
C ALA A 770 11.21 16.56 -24.98
N ILE A 771 11.59 17.72 -25.53
CA ILE A 771 10.69 18.88 -25.65
C ILE A 771 10.60 19.39 -27.08
N LEU A 772 9.44 19.93 -27.44
CA LEU A 772 9.27 20.81 -28.59
C LEU A 772 9.51 22.25 -28.12
N ALA A 773 10.72 22.74 -28.34
CA ALA A 773 11.18 24.05 -27.90
C ALA A 773 10.71 25.17 -28.84
N PHE A 774 10.27 26.27 -28.24
CA PHE A 774 9.96 27.53 -28.94
C PHE A 774 10.95 28.66 -28.60
N GLY A 775 11.77 28.49 -27.55
CA GLY A 775 12.79 29.46 -27.16
C GLY A 775 14.10 28.83 -26.69
N THR A 776 15.17 29.62 -26.67
CA THR A 776 16.49 29.24 -26.17
C THR A 776 17.07 30.29 -25.22
N GLY A 777 17.97 29.87 -24.35
CA GLY A 777 18.65 30.69 -23.34
C GLY A 777 20.08 30.24 -23.14
N LYS A 778 20.79 30.92 -22.23
CA LYS A 778 22.12 30.52 -21.79
C LYS A 778 22.00 29.67 -20.52
N ALA A 779 22.82 28.63 -20.41
CA ALA A 779 22.86 27.81 -19.20
C ALA A 779 23.40 28.60 -17.99
N GLU A 780 24.40 29.46 -18.20
CA GLU A 780 24.89 30.40 -17.20
C GLU A 780 23.97 31.62 -17.07
N GLY A 781 23.51 31.90 -15.85
CA GLY A 781 22.70 33.09 -15.53
C GLY A 781 21.27 32.77 -15.10
N ASP A 782 20.40 33.79 -15.15
CA ASP A 782 18.99 33.67 -14.79
C ASP A 782 18.27 32.66 -15.70
N ILE A 783 17.49 31.74 -15.12
CA ILE A 783 16.66 30.78 -15.86
C ILE A 783 15.64 31.47 -16.77
N MET A 784 15.32 32.72 -16.46
CA MET A 784 14.41 33.55 -17.22
C MET A 784 15.10 34.46 -18.24
N ASP A 785 16.41 34.31 -18.47
CA ASP A 785 17.12 35.00 -19.54
C ASP A 785 17.13 34.16 -20.84
N GLY A 786 16.30 34.56 -21.81
CA GLY A 786 16.08 33.81 -23.05
C GLY A 786 15.64 34.66 -24.24
N LYS A 787 15.49 33.98 -25.38
CA LYS A 787 15.02 34.53 -26.66
C LYS A 787 14.12 33.54 -27.40
N PRO A 788 13.11 34.00 -28.16
CA PRO A 788 12.34 33.14 -29.04
C PRO A 788 13.20 32.61 -30.19
N LEU A 789 12.93 31.39 -30.66
CA LEU A 789 13.67 30.78 -31.76
C LEU A 789 13.24 31.36 -33.12
N VAL A 790 14.19 31.73 -33.98
CA VAL A 790 13.94 32.17 -35.36
C VAL A 790 14.35 31.11 -36.37
N LEU A 791 13.86 31.22 -37.61
CA LEU A 791 14.08 30.22 -38.66
C LEU A 791 15.57 29.93 -38.93
N ASN A 792 16.40 30.97 -38.98
CA ASN A 792 17.84 30.86 -39.30
C ASN A 792 18.61 32.13 -38.90
N GLU A 793 19.94 32.10 -39.02
CA GLU A 793 20.83 33.22 -38.67
C GLU A 793 20.60 34.51 -39.48
N SER A 794 19.90 34.43 -40.63
CA SER A 794 19.55 35.60 -41.44
C SER A 794 18.18 36.21 -41.08
N SER A 795 17.45 35.59 -40.15
CA SER A 795 16.12 36.03 -39.74
C SER A 795 16.19 37.27 -38.86
N GLN A 796 15.21 38.16 -38.99
CA GLN A 796 15.06 39.30 -38.09
C GLN A 796 14.78 38.78 -36.67
N GLY A 797 15.54 39.25 -35.68
CA GLY A 797 15.47 38.73 -34.31
C GLY A 797 16.52 37.65 -33.98
N TYR A 798 17.35 37.23 -34.94
CA TYR A 798 18.50 36.40 -34.62
C TYR A 798 19.49 37.14 -33.71
N ASP A 799 19.91 36.48 -32.64
CA ASP A 799 20.91 36.97 -31.69
C ASP A 799 22.00 35.90 -31.50
N LEU A 800 23.20 36.20 -32.02
CA LEU A 800 24.37 35.34 -31.94
C LEU A 800 24.75 34.98 -30.49
N ALA A 801 24.42 35.83 -29.51
CA ALA A 801 24.75 35.54 -28.12
C ALA A 801 23.89 34.41 -27.53
N TYR A 802 22.69 34.17 -28.06
CA TYR A 802 21.78 33.10 -27.63
C TYR A 802 21.72 31.94 -28.63
N ASP A 803 22.26 32.13 -29.83
CA ASP A 803 22.17 31.20 -30.95
C ASP A 803 20.74 30.70 -31.20
N ASN A 804 19.78 31.63 -31.23
CA ASN A 804 18.35 31.35 -31.31
C ASN A 804 17.87 30.93 -32.71
N SER A 805 18.68 30.21 -33.49
CA SER A 805 18.31 29.73 -34.81
C SER A 805 17.71 28.31 -34.81
N GLY A 806 16.99 27.96 -35.87
CA GLY A 806 16.41 26.63 -36.08
C GLY A 806 14.99 26.45 -35.55
N GLY A 807 14.24 27.54 -35.38
CA GLY A 807 12.83 27.56 -34.97
C GLY A 807 11.85 27.90 -36.11
N PRO A 808 10.65 28.41 -35.82
CA PRO A 808 10.17 28.81 -34.49
C PRO A 808 9.87 27.65 -33.55
N LEU A 809 9.86 26.40 -34.05
CA LEU A 809 9.79 25.19 -33.25
C LEU A 809 10.98 24.28 -33.54
N LYS A 810 11.58 23.73 -32.49
CA LYS A 810 12.73 22.84 -32.56
C LYS A 810 12.54 21.68 -31.60
N LEU A 811 12.62 20.44 -32.09
CA LEU A 811 12.66 19.29 -31.20
C LEU A 811 14.03 19.24 -30.53
N ILE A 812 14.06 19.15 -29.21
CA ILE A 812 15.27 18.93 -28.43
C ILE A 812 15.17 17.55 -27.78
N LEU A 813 16.10 16.67 -28.14
CA LEU A 813 16.26 15.36 -27.52
C LEU A 813 17.52 15.37 -26.64
N PRO A 814 17.41 15.07 -25.33
CA PRO A 814 18.58 14.89 -24.47
C PRO A 814 19.55 13.81 -24.96
N GLN A 815 20.80 13.87 -24.52
CA GLN A 815 21.75 12.78 -24.79
C GLN A 815 21.36 11.51 -24.02
N GLU A 816 21.33 10.38 -24.73
CA GLU A 816 21.10 9.07 -24.11
C GLU A 816 22.26 8.60 -23.22
N SER A 817 23.49 9.00 -23.54
CA SER A 817 24.70 8.71 -22.75
C SER A 817 25.79 9.75 -23.04
N GLU A 818 26.78 9.87 -22.15
CA GLU A 818 27.86 10.88 -22.21
C GLU A 818 28.58 10.96 -23.56
N ASN A 819 28.63 9.84 -24.31
CA ASN A 819 29.36 9.74 -25.57
C ASN A 819 28.44 9.59 -26.80
N LYS A 820 27.11 9.64 -26.64
CA LYS A 820 26.17 9.44 -27.75
C LYS A 820 25.69 10.78 -28.27
N ALA A 821 26.15 11.13 -29.47
CA ALA A 821 25.77 12.37 -30.14
C ALA A 821 24.24 12.45 -30.34
N ASN A 822 23.68 13.62 -30.03
CA ASN A 822 22.24 13.92 -30.16
C ASN A 822 21.96 15.12 -31.05
N SER A 823 22.98 15.85 -31.54
CA SER A 823 22.76 17.05 -32.35
C SER A 823 21.91 16.80 -33.61
N ASP A 824 22.09 15.65 -34.28
CA ASP A 824 21.32 15.26 -35.48
C ASP A 824 19.90 14.76 -35.12
N LEU A 825 19.65 14.48 -33.84
CA LEU A 825 18.33 14.09 -33.30
C LEU A 825 17.51 15.34 -32.91
N CYS A 826 18.15 16.50 -32.77
CA CYS A 826 17.47 17.77 -32.50
C CYS A 826 16.97 18.41 -33.81
N VAL A 827 15.73 18.09 -34.18
CA VAL A 827 15.12 18.52 -35.45
C VAL A 827 14.77 20.02 -35.42
N LYS A 828 15.31 20.79 -36.38
CA LYS A 828 15.05 22.23 -36.54
C LYS A 828 13.81 22.47 -37.40
N ASN A 829 13.17 23.63 -37.21
CA ASN A 829 12.04 24.11 -38.02
C ASN A 829 10.94 23.05 -38.15
N VAL A 830 10.48 22.49 -37.03
CA VAL A 830 9.51 21.40 -37.02
C VAL A 830 8.14 21.89 -37.51
N VAL A 831 7.56 21.20 -38.49
CA VAL A 831 6.25 21.53 -39.09
C VAL A 831 5.23 20.40 -38.96
N ALA A 832 5.66 19.15 -38.74
CA ALA A 832 4.74 18.04 -38.50
C ALA A 832 5.35 16.93 -37.65
N ILE A 833 4.50 16.21 -36.92
CA ILE A 833 4.83 15.02 -36.14
C ILE A 833 3.80 13.93 -36.46
N GLU A 834 4.25 12.78 -36.93
CA GLU A 834 3.41 11.64 -37.29
C GLU A 834 3.66 10.48 -36.34
N VAL A 835 2.62 9.96 -35.68
CA VAL A 835 2.68 8.78 -34.80
C VAL A 835 2.04 7.59 -35.50
N SER A 836 2.85 6.57 -35.79
CA SER A 836 2.37 5.34 -36.44
C SER A 836 1.62 4.42 -35.45
N ALA A 837 0.93 3.40 -35.97
CA ALA A 837 0.37 2.31 -35.17
C ALA A 837 1.03 0.99 -35.56
N ASN A 838 1.33 0.16 -34.56
CA ASN A 838 1.83 -1.20 -34.75
C ASN A 838 0.65 -2.14 -35.07
N ASP A 839 0.88 -3.11 -35.96
CA ASP A 839 -0.04 -4.23 -36.17
C ASP A 839 -0.07 -5.12 -34.92
N ILE A 840 -1.26 -5.54 -34.47
CA ILE A 840 -1.43 -6.28 -33.21
C ILE A 840 -2.16 -7.63 -33.42
N ASP A 841 -1.42 -8.72 -33.21
CA ASP A 841 -1.96 -10.09 -33.13
C ASP A 841 -2.17 -10.57 -31.68
N THR A 842 -1.75 -9.77 -30.71
CA THR A 842 -1.79 -10.03 -29.25
C THR A 842 -2.02 -8.73 -28.51
N TRP A 843 -2.55 -8.80 -27.29
CA TRP A 843 -2.61 -7.68 -26.35
C TRP A 843 -1.40 -7.64 -25.42
N GLY A 844 -0.31 -8.33 -25.77
CA GLY A 844 0.94 -8.30 -25.02
C GLY A 844 1.64 -6.94 -25.07
N HIS A 845 2.59 -6.76 -24.16
CA HIS A 845 3.35 -5.54 -23.98
C HIS A 845 4.17 -5.16 -25.23
N ALA A 846 4.42 -6.11 -26.14
CA ALA A 846 5.08 -5.86 -27.43
C ALA A 846 4.27 -4.97 -28.38
N MET A 847 2.98 -4.73 -28.11
CA MET A 847 2.13 -3.91 -28.96
C MET A 847 2.54 -2.43 -29.02
N SER A 848 3.22 -1.93 -28.00
CA SER A 848 3.78 -0.58 -27.97
C SER A 848 4.98 -0.53 -27.05
N ASP A 849 6.01 0.21 -27.45
CA ASP A 849 7.21 0.42 -26.64
C ASP A 849 6.93 1.27 -25.37
N VAL A 850 5.73 1.83 -25.23
CA VAL A 850 5.20 2.38 -23.96
C VAL A 850 5.28 1.37 -22.81
N TYR A 851 5.11 0.09 -23.12
CA TYR A 851 5.10 -1.03 -22.17
C TYR A 851 6.44 -1.77 -22.11
N SER A 852 7.46 -1.34 -22.86
CA SER A 852 8.73 -2.07 -23.02
C SER A 852 9.50 -2.28 -21.71
N GLU A 853 9.26 -1.41 -20.72
CA GLU A 853 9.82 -1.55 -19.37
C GLU A 853 9.42 -2.86 -18.69
N PHE A 854 8.27 -3.44 -19.05
CA PHE A 854 7.78 -4.68 -18.47
C PHE A 854 8.35 -5.94 -19.13
N PHE A 855 9.03 -5.85 -20.29
CA PHE A 855 9.58 -7.04 -20.95
C PHE A 855 10.52 -7.84 -20.07
N ASN A 856 11.29 -7.16 -19.23
CA ASN A 856 12.23 -7.78 -18.31
C ASN A 856 11.59 -8.18 -16.98
N TYR A 857 10.26 -8.06 -16.83
CA TYR A 857 9.58 -8.55 -15.65
C TYR A 857 9.78 -10.06 -15.56
N GLU A 858 10.30 -10.50 -14.42
CA GLU A 858 10.72 -11.88 -14.20
C GLU A 858 9.59 -12.68 -13.55
N PHE A 859 9.27 -13.83 -14.16
CA PHE A 859 8.39 -14.83 -13.60
C PHE A 859 9.17 -16.13 -13.41
N THR A 860 9.23 -16.64 -12.19
CA THR A 860 9.95 -17.87 -11.89
C THR A 860 9.01 -19.07 -11.88
N LEU A 861 9.35 -20.14 -12.59
CA LEU A 861 8.73 -21.45 -12.40
C LEU A 861 9.70 -22.34 -11.63
N THR A 862 9.22 -22.90 -10.51
CA THR A 862 9.95 -23.87 -9.71
C THR A 862 9.21 -25.19 -9.69
N ILE A 863 9.91 -26.28 -10.02
CA ILE A 863 9.45 -27.65 -9.84
C ILE A 863 10.35 -28.29 -8.79
N LYS A 864 9.76 -28.74 -7.68
CA LYS A 864 10.53 -29.30 -6.56
C LYS A 864 9.94 -30.59 -6.02
N ASN A 865 10.81 -31.40 -5.43
CA ASN A 865 10.46 -32.52 -4.56
C ASN A 865 11.34 -32.47 -3.30
N ASP A 866 11.33 -33.55 -2.52
CA ASP A 866 12.03 -33.58 -1.23
C ASP A 866 13.56 -33.45 -1.34
N ASP A 867 14.17 -33.87 -2.46
CA ASP A 867 15.63 -33.99 -2.62
C ASP A 867 16.21 -33.15 -3.77
N SER A 868 15.37 -32.48 -4.57
CA SER A 868 15.76 -31.78 -5.78
C SER A 868 14.82 -30.61 -6.08
N GLU A 869 15.41 -29.49 -6.50
CA GLU A 869 14.69 -28.33 -7.02
C GLU A 869 15.23 -27.98 -8.40
N TRP A 870 14.32 -27.67 -9.32
CA TRP A 870 14.62 -27.02 -10.58
C TRP A 870 13.85 -25.71 -10.65
N SER A 871 14.53 -24.63 -10.98
CA SER A 871 13.95 -23.29 -11.09
C SER A 871 14.45 -22.63 -12.37
N GLN A 872 13.54 -21.97 -13.10
CA GLN A 872 13.86 -21.19 -14.29
C GLN A 872 13.10 -19.86 -14.25
N VAL A 873 13.83 -18.78 -14.55
CA VAL A 873 13.25 -17.46 -14.76
C VAL A 873 12.84 -17.33 -16.22
N PHE A 874 11.61 -16.89 -16.43
CA PHE A 874 11.06 -16.49 -17.71
C PHE A 874 10.79 -15.00 -17.68
N THR A 875 11.17 -14.29 -18.74
CA THR A 875 10.79 -12.89 -18.90
C THR A 875 9.35 -12.80 -19.40
N LEU A 876 8.67 -11.69 -19.13
CA LEU A 876 7.34 -11.43 -19.69
C LEU A 876 7.32 -11.55 -21.22
N GLU A 877 8.35 -11.04 -21.88
CA GLU A 877 8.53 -11.18 -23.34
C GLU A 877 8.50 -12.65 -23.78
N GLN A 878 9.17 -13.55 -23.05
CA GLN A 878 9.16 -14.98 -23.33
C GLN A 878 7.76 -15.59 -23.11
N LEU A 879 7.05 -15.20 -22.06
CA LEU A 879 5.71 -15.71 -21.78
C LEU A 879 4.70 -15.29 -22.85
N GLU A 880 4.74 -14.04 -23.30
CA GLU A 880 3.87 -13.52 -24.37
C GLU A 880 4.14 -14.17 -25.74
N ALA A 881 5.37 -14.66 -25.94
CA ALA A 881 5.82 -15.35 -27.15
C ALA A 881 5.33 -16.81 -27.27
N LEU A 882 4.43 -17.28 -26.40
CA LEU A 882 3.88 -18.66 -26.39
C LEU A 882 2.45 -18.74 -26.99
N PRO A 883 2.25 -18.58 -28.31
CA PRO A 883 0.91 -18.53 -28.92
C PRO A 883 0.13 -19.86 -28.78
N GLY A 884 0.83 -21.00 -28.64
CA GLY A 884 0.22 -22.32 -28.56
C GLY A 884 -0.57 -22.59 -27.27
N ILE A 885 -0.35 -21.79 -26.23
CA ILE A 885 -1.06 -21.88 -24.94
C ILE A 885 -1.73 -20.55 -24.55
N ARG A 886 -1.78 -19.60 -25.48
CA ARG A 886 -2.45 -18.31 -25.28
C ARG A 886 -3.95 -18.53 -25.11
N VAL A 887 -4.53 -17.85 -24.14
CA VAL A 887 -5.97 -17.82 -23.88
C VAL A 887 -6.42 -16.37 -23.91
N ARG A 888 -7.52 -16.12 -24.64
CA ARG A 888 -8.28 -14.88 -24.55
C ARG A 888 -9.73 -15.25 -24.28
N ASP A 889 -10.23 -14.89 -23.10
CA ASP A 889 -11.59 -15.24 -22.67
C ASP A 889 -12.10 -14.22 -21.64
N LYS A 890 -13.41 -14.19 -21.43
CA LYS A 890 -14.08 -13.36 -20.44
C LYS A 890 -14.11 -14.03 -19.08
N TYR A 891 -13.64 -13.31 -18.06
CA TYR A 891 -13.67 -13.71 -16.65
C TYR A 891 -14.57 -12.75 -15.86
N SER A 892 -15.46 -13.29 -15.04
CA SER A 892 -16.41 -12.50 -14.22
C SER A 892 -15.81 -12.09 -12.87
N VAL A 893 -14.80 -12.84 -12.40
CA VAL A 893 -14.09 -12.57 -11.16
C VAL A 893 -13.55 -11.15 -11.17
N LEU A 894 -13.71 -10.44 -10.04
CA LEU A 894 -13.15 -9.09 -9.85
C LEU A 894 -13.61 -8.05 -10.89
N GLU A 895 -14.70 -8.31 -11.62
CA GLU A 895 -15.20 -7.49 -12.73
C GLU A 895 -14.13 -7.19 -13.81
N LEU A 896 -13.20 -8.13 -14.03
CA LEU A 896 -12.03 -7.91 -14.91
C LEU A 896 -12.40 -7.78 -16.39
N GLY A 897 -13.41 -8.51 -16.85
CA GLY A 897 -13.82 -8.50 -18.26
C GLY A 897 -13.05 -9.51 -19.10
N GLU A 898 -12.64 -9.13 -20.31
CA GLU A 898 -11.90 -10.02 -21.23
C GLU A 898 -10.41 -9.99 -20.92
N CYS A 899 -9.83 -11.12 -20.54
CA CYS A 899 -8.42 -11.24 -20.20
C CYS A 899 -7.65 -11.94 -21.33
N GLU A 900 -6.40 -11.55 -21.56
CA GLU A 900 -5.44 -12.32 -22.36
C GLU A 900 -4.23 -12.72 -21.51
N GLY A 901 -3.82 -13.98 -21.66
CA GLY A 901 -2.73 -14.59 -20.91
C GLY A 901 -2.30 -15.92 -21.49
N ILE A 902 -1.49 -16.66 -20.73
CA ILE A 902 -1.20 -18.07 -21.01
C ILE A 902 -1.95 -18.98 -20.02
N ASP A 903 -2.40 -20.14 -20.49
CA ASP A 903 -2.95 -21.19 -19.64
C ASP A 903 -1.88 -21.70 -18.68
N LEU A 904 -2.11 -21.50 -17.37
CA LEU A 904 -1.11 -21.74 -16.32
C LEU A 904 -0.72 -23.22 -16.24
N TRP A 905 -1.68 -24.13 -16.37
CA TRP A 905 -1.39 -25.56 -16.27
C TRP A 905 -0.76 -26.11 -17.53
N LYS A 906 -1.20 -25.65 -18.72
CA LYS A 906 -0.51 -25.99 -19.97
C LYS A 906 0.92 -25.46 -19.99
N PHE A 907 1.20 -24.30 -19.41
CA PHE A 907 2.56 -23.80 -19.25
C PHE A 907 3.41 -24.74 -18.39
N VAL A 908 2.91 -25.19 -17.23
CA VAL A 908 3.60 -26.20 -16.40
C VAL A 908 3.85 -27.48 -17.19
N LYS A 909 2.86 -28.00 -17.91
CA LYS A 909 3.00 -29.21 -18.73
C LYS A 909 3.95 -29.04 -19.92
N LEU A 910 3.99 -27.85 -20.53
CA LEU A 910 4.88 -27.53 -21.62
C LEU A 910 6.35 -27.59 -21.16
N ILE A 911 6.64 -27.08 -19.96
CA ILE A 911 8.00 -26.99 -19.43
C ILE A 911 8.43 -28.27 -18.70
N ALA A 912 7.55 -28.83 -17.87
CA ALA A 912 7.87 -29.89 -16.91
C ALA A 912 7.05 -31.18 -17.10
N GLY A 913 6.38 -31.33 -18.25
CA GLY A 913 5.44 -32.43 -18.50
C GLY A 913 6.02 -33.84 -18.38
N ASP A 914 7.33 -33.99 -18.58
CA ASP A 914 8.06 -35.26 -18.48
C ASP A 914 8.59 -35.56 -17.06
N VAL A 915 8.41 -34.65 -16.10
CA VAL A 915 8.84 -34.87 -14.71
C VAL A 915 7.93 -35.89 -14.04
N ASN A 916 8.53 -36.93 -13.44
CA ASN A 916 7.77 -37.93 -12.72
C ASN A 916 7.01 -37.28 -11.54
N GLY A 917 5.74 -37.65 -11.36
CA GLY A 917 4.86 -37.06 -10.35
C GLY A 917 4.18 -35.75 -10.76
N ILE A 918 4.54 -35.11 -11.89
CA ILE A 918 3.94 -33.83 -12.31
C ILE A 918 2.43 -33.93 -12.57
N ASP A 919 1.94 -35.11 -12.99
CA ASP A 919 0.52 -35.35 -13.22
C ASP A 919 -0.27 -35.45 -11.91
N ASN A 920 0.38 -35.60 -10.77
CA ASN A 920 -0.26 -35.64 -9.46
C ASN A 920 0.56 -34.83 -8.46
N PRO A 921 0.63 -33.50 -8.63
CA PRO A 921 1.43 -32.65 -7.76
C PRO A 921 0.87 -32.64 -6.33
N VAL A 922 1.75 -32.38 -5.38
CA VAL A 922 1.47 -32.20 -3.95
C VAL A 922 0.94 -30.79 -3.67
N SER A 923 1.46 -29.77 -4.36
CA SER A 923 0.96 -28.39 -4.30
C SER A 923 1.26 -27.63 -5.57
N VAL A 924 0.47 -26.59 -5.86
CA VAL A 924 0.66 -25.67 -6.98
C VAL A 924 0.41 -24.26 -6.46
N THR A 925 1.48 -23.61 -5.98
CA THR A 925 1.38 -22.34 -5.26
C THR A 925 1.85 -21.19 -6.12
N ALA A 926 1.00 -20.18 -6.30
CA ALA A 926 1.33 -18.94 -6.98
C ALA A 926 1.70 -17.85 -5.96
N TYR A 927 2.69 -17.02 -6.29
CA TYR A 927 3.26 -15.99 -5.45
C TYR A 927 3.18 -14.63 -6.13
N ALA A 928 2.85 -13.61 -5.35
CA ALA A 928 2.93 -12.21 -5.71
C ALA A 928 4.28 -11.63 -5.28
N SER A 929 4.67 -10.52 -5.91
CA SER A 929 5.84 -9.74 -5.52
C SER A 929 5.76 -9.17 -4.09
N ASP A 930 4.56 -9.02 -3.52
CA ASP A 930 4.36 -8.48 -2.17
C ASP A 930 4.32 -9.55 -1.06
N GLY A 931 4.68 -10.80 -1.41
CA GLY A 931 4.70 -11.94 -0.48
C GLY A 931 3.35 -12.61 -0.31
N TYR A 932 2.27 -12.08 -0.90
CA TYR A 932 1.00 -12.80 -0.98
C TYR A 932 1.18 -14.09 -1.79
N LYS A 933 0.56 -15.19 -1.36
CA LYS A 933 0.59 -16.46 -2.07
C LYS A 933 -0.72 -17.21 -1.92
N ASN A 934 -1.00 -18.08 -2.89
CA ASN A 934 -2.16 -18.96 -2.83
C ASN A 934 -1.84 -20.33 -3.42
N ASP A 935 -2.23 -21.40 -2.71
CA ASP A 935 -2.09 -22.77 -3.21
C ASP A 935 -3.32 -23.15 -4.05
N LEU A 936 -3.16 -23.01 -5.36
CA LEU A 936 -4.21 -23.22 -6.35
C LEU A 936 -4.70 -24.66 -6.37
N LEU A 937 -3.84 -25.63 -6.04
CA LEU A 937 -4.23 -27.04 -5.96
C LEU A 937 -5.21 -27.28 -4.80
N SER A 938 -4.94 -26.71 -3.62
CA SER A 938 -5.85 -26.81 -2.48
C SER A 938 -7.20 -26.12 -2.71
N VAL A 939 -7.21 -25.05 -3.52
CA VAL A 939 -8.43 -24.28 -3.81
C VAL A 939 -9.30 -24.95 -4.88
N PHE A 940 -8.70 -25.40 -5.99
CA PHE A 940 -9.44 -25.85 -7.17
C PHE A 940 -9.38 -27.34 -7.42
N TYR A 941 -8.59 -28.06 -6.61
CA TYR A 941 -8.25 -29.46 -6.82
C TYR A 941 -7.60 -29.68 -8.20
N LYS A 942 -7.20 -30.92 -8.46
CA LYS A 942 -6.61 -31.30 -9.75
C LYS A 942 -7.54 -31.01 -10.94
N ASP A 943 -8.84 -31.23 -10.74
CA ASP A 943 -9.84 -31.03 -11.80
C ASP A 943 -9.94 -29.56 -12.25
N GLY A 944 -9.93 -28.61 -11.32
CA GLY A 944 -9.97 -27.19 -11.66
C GLY A 944 -8.67 -26.69 -12.29
N LEU A 945 -7.52 -27.24 -11.91
CA LEU A 945 -6.23 -26.94 -12.57
C LEU A 945 -6.17 -27.47 -14.01
N GLU A 946 -6.60 -28.72 -14.24
CA GLU A 946 -6.49 -29.39 -15.54
C GLU A 946 -7.57 -28.92 -16.52
N ASN A 947 -8.80 -28.79 -16.04
CA ASN A 947 -9.98 -28.58 -16.89
C ASN A 947 -10.57 -27.17 -16.75
N GLY A 948 -10.06 -26.35 -15.82
CA GLY A 948 -10.60 -25.04 -15.52
C GLY A 948 -11.72 -25.05 -14.50
N VAL A 949 -12.07 -23.85 -14.02
CA VAL A 949 -13.09 -23.56 -13.01
C VAL A 949 -14.40 -23.20 -13.70
N GLU A 950 -15.52 -23.71 -13.19
CA GLU A 950 -16.85 -23.42 -13.74
C GLU A 950 -17.25 -21.96 -13.47
N ASP A 951 -17.75 -21.30 -14.52
CA ASP A 951 -18.41 -20.00 -14.42
C ASP A 951 -19.88 -20.14 -13.98
N GLU A 952 -20.59 -19.02 -13.88
CA GLU A 952 -22.00 -18.98 -13.49
C GLU A 952 -22.96 -19.78 -14.40
N ASN A 953 -22.53 -20.11 -15.62
CA ASN A 953 -23.28 -20.88 -16.61
C ASN A 953 -22.84 -22.36 -16.67
N GLY A 954 -21.84 -22.75 -15.87
CA GLY A 954 -21.25 -24.08 -15.86
C GLY A 954 -20.22 -24.31 -16.97
N ASP A 955 -19.82 -23.26 -17.70
CA ASP A 955 -18.74 -23.34 -18.68
C ASP A 955 -17.39 -23.26 -17.96
N ARG A 956 -16.44 -24.10 -18.32
CA ARG A 956 -15.13 -24.15 -17.64
C ARG A 956 -14.13 -23.17 -18.24
N LYS A 957 -13.54 -22.35 -17.38
CA LYS A 957 -12.52 -21.36 -17.70
C LYS A 957 -11.15 -21.80 -17.14
N PRO A 958 -10.09 -21.86 -17.96
CA PRO A 958 -8.77 -22.22 -17.47
C PRO A 958 -8.26 -21.16 -16.49
N LEU A 959 -7.40 -21.56 -15.55
CA LEU A 959 -6.58 -20.61 -14.80
C LEU A 959 -5.53 -20.04 -15.75
N ILE A 960 -5.40 -18.72 -15.79
CA ILE A 960 -4.44 -18.06 -16.68
C ILE A 960 -3.45 -17.24 -15.88
N LEU A 961 -2.23 -17.17 -16.40
CA LEU A 961 -1.29 -16.09 -16.10
C LEU A 961 -1.57 -14.97 -17.10
N ALA A 962 -2.46 -14.06 -16.71
CA ALA A 962 -2.87 -12.91 -17.51
C ALA A 962 -1.76 -11.87 -17.59
N TYR A 963 -1.59 -11.30 -18.77
CA TYR A 963 -0.71 -10.15 -19.03
C TYR A 963 -1.47 -8.97 -19.65
N ALA A 964 -2.78 -9.12 -19.95
CA ALA A 964 -3.60 -8.05 -20.49
C ALA A 964 -5.08 -8.20 -20.11
N VAL A 965 -5.81 -7.09 -20.08
CA VAL A 965 -7.26 -7.02 -19.85
C VAL A 965 -7.91 -5.99 -20.79
N ASN A 966 -9.07 -6.35 -21.34
CA ASN A 966 -9.93 -5.54 -22.21
C ASN A 966 -9.21 -4.84 -23.37
N GLY A 967 -8.18 -5.48 -23.95
CA GLY A 967 -7.39 -4.88 -25.03
C GLY A 967 -6.12 -4.16 -24.60
N TYR A 968 -5.82 -4.10 -23.30
CA TYR A 968 -4.70 -3.32 -22.76
C TYR A 968 -3.75 -4.21 -21.93
N PRO A 969 -2.43 -4.15 -22.15
CA PRO A 969 -1.44 -4.81 -21.31
C PRO A 969 -1.60 -4.39 -19.85
N LEU A 970 -1.39 -5.32 -18.92
CA LEU A 970 -1.44 -5.03 -17.49
C LEU A 970 -0.24 -4.18 -17.08
N VAL A 971 -0.47 -3.17 -16.25
CA VAL A 971 0.58 -2.26 -15.74
C VAL A 971 0.66 -2.37 -14.23
N ASP A 972 1.78 -1.94 -13.66
CA ASP A 972 2.06 -2.05 -12.22
C ASP A 972 1.18 -1.13 -11.34
N SER A 973 0.59 -0.09 -11.90
CA SER A 973 -0.12 0.93 -11.12
C SER A 973 -1.12 1.71 -11.96
N GLU A 974 -2.12 2.29 -11.31
CA GLU A 974 -3.05 3.23 -11.96
C GLU A 974 -2.37 4.54 -12.38
N SER A 975 -1.20 4.84 -11.83
CA SER A 975 -0.37 5.99 -12.21
C SER A 975 0.45 5.74 -13.47
N HIS A 976 0.59 4.50 -13.92
CA HIS A 976 1.31 4.20 -15.15
C HIS A 976 0.54 4.74 -16.35
N GLU A 977 1.20 5.37 -17.31
CA GLU A 977 0.55 6.02 -18.47
C GLU A 977 -0.18 5.07 -19.43
N GLY A 978 0.23 3.79 -19.43
CA GLY A 978 -0.48 2.71 -20.13
C GLY A 978 -1.75 2.26 -19.40
N TYR A 979 -2.01 2.76 -18.18
CA TYR A 979 -3.25 2.53 -17.46
C TYR A 979 -4.41 3.26 -18.12
N THR A 980 -5.56 2.60 -18.17
CA THR A 980 -6.83 3.23 -18.51
C THR A 980 -7.92 2.73 -17.59
N GLY A 981 -8.65 3.66 -16.98
CA GLY A 981 -9.83 3.35 -16.16
C GLY A 981 -10.94 2.62 -16.94
N LEU A 982 -10.90 2.65 -18.28
CA LEU A 982 -11.81 1.87 -19.14
C LEU A 982 -11.55 0.37 -19.04
N ALA A 983 -10.27 -0.03 -18.96
CA ALA A 983 -9.86 -1.42 -18.88
C ALA A 983 -9.56 -1.88 -17.46
N LYS A 984 -9.29 -0.93 -16.54
CA LYS A 984 -8.81 -1.18 -15.18
C LYS A 984 -7.58 -2.11 -15.18
N ASN A 985 -6.64 -1.85 -16.09
CA ASN A 985 -5.49 -2.71 -16.37
C ASN A 985 -4.31 -2.54 -15.41
N SER A 986 -4.54 -2.11 -14.17
CA SER A 986 -3.51 -2.08 -13.11
C SER A 986 -3.32 -3.45 -12.46
N ASP A 987 -2.44 -3.54 -11.46
CA ASP A 987 -2.14 -4.76 -10.70
C ASP A 987 -1.36 -5.87 -11.44
N GLY A 988 -0.56 -5.45 -12.42
CA GLY A 988 0.30 -6.28 -13.26
C GLY A 988 1.81 -6.11 -13.02
N PRO A 989 2.67 -6.44 -14.00
CA PRO A 989 2.35 -6.77 -15.39
C PRO A 989 1.87 -8.22 -15.62
N LEU A 990 1.92 -9.05 -14.57
CA LEU A 990 1.39 -10.41 -14.57
C LEU A 990 0.39 -10.63 -13.44
N ARG A 991 -0.64 -11.43 -13.71
CA ARG A 991 -1.67 -11.77 -12.74
C ARG A 991 -2.19 -13.18 -12.93
N VAL A 992 -2.25 -13.97 -11.86
CA VAL A 992 -3.02 -15.22 -11.88
C VAL A 992 -4.49 -14.88 -11.78
N VAL A 993 -5.29 -15.33 -12.74
CA VAL A 993 -6.74 -15.14 -12.78
C VAL A 993 -7.42 -16.50 -12.75
N ALA A 994 -8.35 -16.67 -11.81
CA ALA A 994 -9.18 -17.84 -11.68
C ALA A 994 -10.65 -17.43 -11.56
N GLU A 995 -11.51 -18.02 -12.39
CA GLU A 995 -12.93 -17.71 -12.44
C GLU A 995 -13.61 -17.97 -11.09
N THR A 996 -14.63 -17.17 -10.76
CA THR A 996 -15.47 -17.22 -9.54
C THR A 996 -14.75 -17.13 -8.17
N ASN A 997 -13.42 -17.08 -8.11
CA ASN A 997 -12.67 -17.01 -6.85
C ASN A 997 -11.66 -15.85 -6.80
N GLN A 998 -12.09 -14.74 -6.20
CA GLN A 998 -11.25 -13.55 -5.99
C GLN A 998 -10.01 -13.85 -5.15
N GLY A 999 -10.16 -14.67 -4.10
CA GLY A 999 -9.07 -14.99 -3.19
C GLY A 999 -7.94 -15.76 -3.87
N ALA A 1000 -8.23 -16.53 -4.92
CA ALA A 1000 -7.23 -17.28 -5.67
C ALA A 1000 -6.51 -16.45 -6.74
N SER A 1001 -6.99 -15.24 -7.04
CA SER A 1001 -6.36 -14.37 -8.03
C SER A 1001 -5.16 -13.65 -7.42
N VAL A 1002 -3.95 -13.93 -7.94
CA VAL A 1002 -2.69 -13.37 -7.45
C VAL A 1002 -2.27 -12.21 -8.34
N LYS A 1003 -2.39 -10.98 -7.83
CA LYS A 1003 -1.88 -9.75 -8.48
C LYS A 1003 -0.35 -9.71 -8.41
N TYR A 1004 0.30 -9.02 -9.35
CA TYR A 1004 1.76 -8.92 -9.40
C TYR A 1004 2.47 -10.29 -9.33
N ALA A 1005 1.95 -11.27 -10.08
CA ALA A 1005 2.39 -12.65 -10.00
C ALA A 1005 3.86 -12.77 -10.45
N SER A 1006 4.73 -13.19 -9.53
CA SER A 1006 6.18 -13.25 -9.72
C SER A 1006 6.72 -14.68 -9.78
N LYS A 1007 5.99 -15.66 -9.22
CA LYS A 1007 6.46 -17.03 -9.17
C LYS A 1007 5.35 -18.07 -9.05
N LEU A 1008 5.60 -19.26 -9.62
CA LEU A 1008 4.79 -20.46 -9.45
C LEU A 1008 5.68 -21.61 -8.97
N VAL A 1009 5.28 -22.25 -7.87
CA VAL A 1009 5.97 -23.43 -7.31
C VAL A 1009 5.06 -24.64 -7.43
N VAL A 1010 5.53 -25.67 -8.12
CA VAL A 1010 4.87 -26.98 -8.21
C VAL A 1010 5.69 -27.99 -7.41
N THR A 1011 5.09 -28.50 -6.34
CA THR A 1011 5.70 -29.58 -5.55
C THR A 1011 5.20 -30.91 -6.08
N VAL A 1012 6.09 -31.84 -6.44
CA VAL A 1012 5.73 -33.19 -6.92
C VAL A 1012 6.06 -34.25 -5.86
N PRO A 1013 5.33 -35.38 -5.84
CA PRO A 1013 5.62 -36.46 -4.89
C PRO A 1013 6.93 -37.20 -5.23
N ASP A 1014 7.49 -37.88 -4.22
CA ASP A 1014 8.67 -38.76 -4.29
C ASP A 1014 10.05 -38.08 -4.51
N SER A 1015 11.13 -38.75 -4.11
CA SER A 1015 12.51 -38.31 -4.28
C SER A 1015 13.12 -38.67 -5.64
N GLY A 1016 14.03 -37.84 -6.14
CA GLY A 1016 14.77 -38.08 -7.39
C GLY A 1016 15.24 -36.79 -8.05
N LYS A 1017 16.26 -36.87 -8.92
CA LYS A 1017 16.78 -35.70 -9.64
C LYS A 1017 15.75 -35.14 -10.62
N ILE A 1018 15.41 -33.87 -10.49
CA ILE A 1018 14.62 -33.13 -11.46
C ILE A 1018 15.56 -32.51 -12.48
N ASN A 1019 15.54 -33.01 -13.72
CA ASN A 1019 16.32 -32.44 -14.83
C ASN A 1019 15.36 -32.01 -15.93
N ILE A 1020 15.08 -30.72 -16.01
CA ILE A 1020 14.29 -30.12 -17.09
C ILE A 1020 15.25 -29.37 -18.00
N THR A 1021 15.11 -29.57 -19.32
CA THR A 1021 15.79 -28.76 -20.33
C THR A 1021 14.74 -27.97 -21.08
N VAL A 1022 14.74 -26.65 -20.90
CA VAL A 1022 13.83 -25.77 -21.64
C VAL A 1022 14.36 -25.61 -23.06
N ASP A 1023 13.57 -26.04 -24.04
CA ASP A 1023 13.87 -25.81 -25.45
C ASP A 1023 13.60 -24.34 -25.77
N SER A 1024 14.66 -23.54 -25.95
CA SER A 1024 14.52 -22.11 -26.25
C SER A 1024 13.77 -21.84 -27.56
N SER A 1025 13.67 -22.81 -28.47
CA SER A 1025 12.96 -22.65 -29.74
C SER A 1025 11.44 -22.50 -29.57
N ILE A 1026 10.88 -22.83 -28.39
CA ILE A 1026 9.46 -22.59 -28.09
C ILE A 1026 9.12 -21.10 -28.00
N PHE A 1027 10.12 -20.23 -27.81
CA PHE A 1027 9.99 -18.77 -27.73
C PHE A 1027 10.29 -18.06 -29.07
N ASP A 1028 10.80 -18.79 -30.08
CA ASP A 1028 11.16 -18.23 -31.39
C ASP A 1028 9.92 -18.07 -32.30
N SER A 1029 9.11 -17.05 -32.05
CA SER A 1029 7.88 -16.76 -32.81
C SER A 1029 8.08 -16.08 -34.18
N LYS A 1030 9.20 -16.36 -34.87
CA LYS A 1030 9.44 -15.95 -36.28
C LYS A 1030 9.40 -17.13 -37.26
N LYS A 1031 8.32 -17.92 -37.22
CA LYS A 1031 7.98 -18.88 -38.30
C LYS A 1031 6.56 -18.74 -38.77
#